data_AF-A0A517MYK4-F1
#
_entry.id   AF-A0A517MYK4-F1
#
_cell.length_a   1.000
_cell.length_b   1.000
_cell.length_c   1.000
_cell.angle_alpha   90.00
_cell.angle_beta   90.00
_cell.angle_gamma   90.00
#
_symmetry.space_group_name_H-M   'P 1'
#
loop_
_entity.id
_entity.type
_entity.pdbx_description
1 polymer ?
#
loop_
_entity_poly.entity_id
_entity_poly.type
_entity_poly.pdbx_seq_one_letter_code
_entity_poly.pdbx_strand_id
1 'polypeptide(L)'
;MISESKHDRCLRILAHNLLAACVLLSCASSSLAAITIDVDDVTWPTEGTGVDMAEVLTADLTSSFSWQSTADPTDVPISLSQTFQVTTGFDLNSIYMNYNSLSDGTPINLGLEIYSVADVGATLLEDSNVNNLLLTEMFAAPDEGGNTIMRLFLDSPLTLPSTAGTAGYAFRIIDQPQTDFEWRRSGNSAGNVYAGGSGYIGPDEIEPLLGGRDFSLGLSSQALPPPLPIFVSVQSGNINDASTWSSGAVPVATHAYNIVGGHTVAANTASFSGGEVVAQSGGTLDVTFDAADIPEMIVEAGGTLVSSASGDFALGKLSATPLNDLDLDGSANFTPDAGSSVFMDVDLSGEGVVNFQGNGSSSHLWLTATDGFKGTVNFNGNGDEVHFEDGEGIGGTLVMNSTGANRVVIDGSASSAGGTFAFNQPGEIEHKSDIATGRLQGPDKIVANAEVTVNLTNSPPVDELRLFVTQGLTGSANIIVNGTAADPTFATRTRNEFEIGSTGEPETLPVDDYSGTITTNDYVDVEIRRSQPNAQVVVNNKGTLEMGHESVTPDHSVAIGEVVVNSGGILEVGYQAKETGDWRYPYQLTLTDSGTRSGDLTLANGTFTRMQVNGTAAGEFDSIVADGTITLDGTLQIYVDPDSRPGLPLEINPVYDPIVGDTFDIINISGGPLLAADFDGSGTVDGLDLADWETAYGVDDNADANGDGLSNGLDFLAWQLQSGESSSGGSGSIVGTFDGFTIVDPKGKMAGLTFQINYVSSTLVQLEVISVSIQAVPEPNTLVMMSMAIVSLVVRRRR
;
A
#
# COMPACT_ATOMS: atom_id res chain seq x y z
N MET A 1 -6.07 65.15 10.51
CA MET A 1 -5.42 66.05 9.53
C MET A 1 -3.99 66.26 9.98
N ILE A 2 -3.03 66.37 9.05
CA ILE A 2 -1.85 67.21 9.28
C ILE A 2 -2.37 68.51 9.90
N SER A 3 -1.81 68.93 11.04
CA SER A 3 -2.20 70.12 11.80
C SER A 3 -3.62 70.11 12.39
N GLU A 4 -3.69 70.36 13.70
CA GLU A 4 -4.53 71.31 14.42
C GLU A 4 -4.54 70.89 15.90
N SER A 5 -3.90 71.67 16.77
CA SER A 5 -4.57 72.46 17.83
C SER A 5 -5.25 71.56 18.89
N LYS A 6 -4.97 71.63 20.20
CA LYS A 6 -4.88 72.80 21.08
C LYS A 6 -4.56 72.32 22.51
N HIS A 7 -3.91 73.20 23.26
CA HIS A 7 -3.77 73.13 24.72
C HIS A 7 -5.09 73.45 25.46
N ASP A 8 -5.14 72.93 26.70
CA ASP A 8 -5.81 73.45 27.90
C ASP A 8 -7.34 73.38 28.07
N ARG A 9 -7.76 72.56 29.05
CA ARG A 9 -8.28 72.99 30.38
C ARG A 9 -8.76 71.76 31.20
N CYS A 10 -8.13 71.48 32.34
CA CYS A 10 -8.56 71.85 33.70
C CYS A 10 -9.77 71.08 34.29
N LEU A 11 -9.42 70.23 35.28
CA LEU A 11 -9.98 70.16 36.65
C LEU A 11 -11.36 69.51 36.93
N ARG A 12 -11.28 68.30 37.50
CA ARG A 12 -11.96 67.72 38.70
C ARG A 12 -13.50 67.73 38.80
N ILE A 13 -14.08 66.55 39.10
CA ILE A 13 -14.71 66.15 40.39
C ILE A 13 -15.46 64.79 40.26
N LEU A 14 -15.11 63.83 41.15
CA LEU A 14 -15.87 62.71 41.80
C LEU A 14 -16.93 61.89 41.02
N ALA A 15 -17.17 60.58 41.21
CA ALA A 15 -16.65 59.50 42.07
C ALA A 15 -17.42 58.18 41.75
N HIS A 16 -16.94 57.04 42.30
CA HIS A 16 -17.54 55.68 42.39
C HIS A 16 -17.47 54.84 41.10
N ASN A 17 -17.03 53.57 41.03
CA ASN A 17 -16.63 52.47 41.95
C ASN A 17 -15.85 51.48 41.02
N LEU A 18 -14.76 50.77 41.35
CA LEU A 18 -14.59 49.75 42.39
C LEU A 18 -13.07 49.44 42.55
N LEU A 19 -12.56 49.55 43.79
CA LEU A 19 -11.33 48.93 44.33
C LEU A 19 -11.50 47.38 44.32
N ALA A 20 -10.49 46.52 44.26
CA ALA A 20 -9.33 46.35 45.14
C ALA A 20 -8.29 45.43 44.44
N ALA A 21 -6.97 45.68 44.39
CA ALA A 21 -5.96 45.85 45.43
C ALA A 21 -5.40 44.54 46.03
N CYS A 22 -4.09 44.35 45.82
CA CYS A 22 -3.14 43.42 46.48
C CYS A 22 -3.41 41.92 46.28
N VAL A 23 -2.43 41.10 45.89
CA VAL A 23 -1.21 40.83 46.67
C VAL A 23 0.00 40.61 45.73
N LEU A 24 0.99 41.51 45.84
CA LEU A 24 2.39 41.20 45.52
C LEU A 24 2.87 40.22 46.60
N LEU A 25 2.86 38.93 46.29
CA LEU A 25 3.54 37.92 47.09
C LEU A 25 4.95 37.76 46.51
N SER A 26 5.92 38.37 47.19
CA SER A 26 7.32 37.99 47.07
C SER A 26 7.49 36.59 47.66
N CYS A 27 7.20 35.56 46.87
CA CYS A 27 7.81 34.26 47.08
C CYS A 27 9.09 34.23 46.22
N ALA A 28 10.17 33.68 46.78
CA ALA A 28 11.39 33.44 46.05
C ALA A 28 11.04 32.66 44.76
N SER A 29 11.31 33.25 43.60
CA SER A 29 11.25 32.51 42.34
C SER A 29 12.34 31.46 42.39
N SER A 30 11.98 30.22 42.73
CA SER A 30 12.70 29.08 42.19
C SER A 30 12.72 29.27 40.68
N SER A 31 13.91 29.25 40.08
CA SER A 31 14.08 29.26 38.63
C SER A 31 13.31 28.07 38.06
N LEU A 32 12.14 28.31 37.49
CA LEU A 32 11.49 27.33 36.64
C LEU A 32 12.41 27.15 35.43
N ALA A 33 12.69 25.90 35.06
CA ALA A 33 13.41 25.60 33.83
C ALA A 33 12.55 26.10 32.66
N ALA A 34 13.14 26.88 31.76
CA ALA A 34 12.51 27.20 30.48
C ALA A 34 12.75 26.03 29.51
N ILE A 35 11.92 25.92 28.47
CA ILE A 35 12.03 24.88 27.45
C ILE A 35 12.43 25.56 26.13
N THR A 36 13.41 24.99 25.44
CA THR A 36 13.65 25.27 24.03
C THR A 36 13.00 24.15 23.23
N ILE A 37 12.12 24.53 22.30
CA ILE A 37 11.49 23.59 21.38
C ILE A 37 12.42 23.51 20.17
N ASP A 38 12.87 22.32 19.84
CA ASP A 38 13.47 22.03 18.54
C ASP A 38 12.45 21.18 17.79
N VAL A 39 11.96 21.72 16.69
CA VAL A 39 11.22 20.95 15.71
C VAL A 39 12.15 20.85 14.52
N ASP A 40 13.03 19.86 14.56
CA ASP A 40 13.70 19.40 13.36
C ASP A 40 12.97 18.14 12.88
N ASP A 41 12.88 17.98 11.56
CA ASP A 41 12.47 16.76 10.86
C ASP A 41 13.43 15.62 11.23
N VAL A 42 13.24 15.03 12.41
CA VAL A 42 14.00 13.85 12.82
C VAL A 42 13.33 12.64 12.17
N THR A 43 13.84 12.27 10.99
CA THR A 43 13.62 10.95 10.40
C THR A 43 14.15 9.88 11.37
N TRP A 44 13.25 9.04 11.87
CA TRP A 44 13.61 7.71 12.36
C TRP A 44 13.48 6.71 11.20
N PRO A 45 14.21 5.58 11.22
CA PRO A 45 14.01 4.52 10.25
C PRO A 45 12.53 4.19 10.13
N THR A 46 12.06 4.21 8.88
CA THR A 46 10.69 3.97 8.43
C THR A 46 10.06 2.73 9.08
N GLU A 47 8.73 2.77 9.21
CA GLU A 47 7.89 1.71 9.74
C GLU A 47 8.04 0.38 8.97
N GLY A 48 9.09 -0.39 9.29
CA GLY A 48 9.34 -1.72 8.70
C GLY A 48 9.77 -2.78 9.71
N THR A 49 10.30 -2.35 10.85
CA THR A 49 10.56 -3.25 11.98
C THR A 49 9.90 -2.64 13.21
N GLY A 50 9.09 -3.42 13.92
CA GLY A 50 8.41 -2.98 15.15
C GLY A 50 9.42 -2.69 16.27
N VAL A 51 10.13 -1.56 16.16
CA VAL A 51 10.93 -0.99 17.23
C VAL A 51 9.94 -0.25 18.13
N ASP A 52 9.34 -1.02 19.02
CA ASP A 52 8.64 -0.54 20.20
C ASP A 52 9.55 0.50 20.90
N MET A 53 9.00 1.63 21.38
CA MET A 53 9.76 2.63 22.16
C MET A 53 10.57 1.99 23.30
N ALA A 54 10.19 0.77 23.70
CA ALA A 54 10.97 -0.11 24.57
C ALA A 54 12.45 -0.24 24.18
N GLU A 55 12.85 -0.32 22.90
CA GLU A 55 14.24 -0.67 22.53
C GLU A 55 15.21 0.51 22.70
N VAL A 56 14.81 1.73 22.34
CA VAL A 56 15.61 2.97 22.54
C VAL A 56 15.77 3.31 24.04
N LEU A 57 14.82 2.88 24.88
CA LEU A 57 14.81 3.13 26.32
C LEU A 57 15.59 2.07 27.15
N THR A 58 16.07 0.97 26.55
CA THR A 58 16.64 -0.17 27.31
C THR A 58 18.06 0.01 27.85
N ALA A 59 18.83 1.00 27.41
CA ALA A 59 20.26 1.08 27.76
C ALA A 59 20.56 1.58 29.19
N ASP A 60 19.64 2.29 29.88
CA ASP A 60 19.94 2.84 31.23
C ASP A 60 18.76 2.88 32.23
N LEU A 61 17.54 2.46 31.85
CA LEU A 61 16.36 2.53 32.72
C LEU A 61 16.12 1.22 33.48
N THR A 62 16.91 0.94 34.52
CA THR A 62 16.64 -0.17 35.47
C THR A 62 15.62 0.19 36.58
N SER A 63 14.72 1.14 36.33
CA SER A 63 13.70 1.56 37.30
C SER A 63 12.34 0.96 36.96
N SER A 64 11.69 0.36 37.97
CA SER A 64 10.33 -0.18 37.85
C SER A 64 9.32 0.96 37.90
N PHE A 65 8.73 1.33 36.76
CA PHE A 65 7.61 2.28 36.71
C PHE A 65 6.28 1.53 36.89
N SER A 66 5.37 2.08 37.71
CA SER A 66 3.97 1.64 37.79
C SER A 66 3.07 2.78 37.35
N TRP A 67 2.24 2.55 36.34
CA TRP A 67 1.37 3.55 35.76
C TRP A 67 -0.08 3.29 36.18
N GLN A 68 -0.82 4.33 36.56
CA GLN A 68 -2.28 4.28 36.69
C GLN A 68 -2.85 5.54 36.02
N SER A 69 -3.91 5.38 35.23
CA SER A 69 -4.67 6.50 34.66
C SER A 69 -6.03 6.59 35.34
N THR A 70 -6.54 7.80 35.56
CA THR A 70 -7.82 7.99 36.24
C THR A 70 -8.61 9.05 35.49
N ALA A 71 -9.65 8.61 34.77
CA ALA A 71 -10.56 9.49 34.05
C ALA A 71 -11.69 9.91 35.00
N ASP A 72 -11.89 11.22 35.18
CA ASP A 72 -13.11 11.75 35.80
C ASP A 72 -14.24 11.70 34.77
N PRO A 73 -15.34 10.95 35.00
CA PRO A 73 -16.44 10.82 34.05
C PRO A 73 -17.34 12.06 33.95
N THR A 74 -17.00 13.19 34.60
CA THR A 74 -17.87 14.38 34.65
C THR A 74 -17.29 15.65 34.03
N ASP A 75 -16.02 15.64 33.61
CA ASP A 75 -15.39 16.78 32.94
C ASP A 75 -15.18 16.49 31.44
N VAL A 76 -15.53 17.46 30.60
CA VAL A 76 -15.06 17.53 29.21
C VAL A 76 -13.53 17.58 29.29
N PRO A 77 -12.77 16.55 28.88
CA PRO A 77 -11.36 16.47 29.21
C PRO A 77 -10.59 17.56 28.45
N ILE A 78 -10.19 18.62 29.14
CA ILE A 78 -9.29 19.65 28.59
C ILE A 78 -7.81 19.31 28.81
N SER A 79 -7.53 18.19 29.49
CA SER A 79 -6.18 17.76 29.78
C SER A 79 -6.06 16.27 29.97
N LEU A 80 -4.93 15.72 29.53
CA LEU A 80 -4.48 14.35 29.73
C LEU A 80 -3.44 14.34 30.86
N SER A 81 -3.60 13.51 31.89
CA SER A 81 -2.55 13.28 32.91
C SER A 81 -2.13 11.82 33.00
N GLN A 82 -0.82 11.57 33.13
CA GLN A 82 -0.21 10.27 33.35
C GLN A 82 0.73 10.33 34.56
N THR A 83 0.52 9.47 35.56
CA THR A 83 1.38 9.43 36.76
C THR A 83 2.44 8.35 36.71
N PHE A 84 3.61 8.65 37.27
CA PHE A 84 4.75 7.73 37.36
C PHE A 84 5.53 7.93 38.66
N GLN A 85 6.30 6.90 39.06
CA GLN A 85 7.22 6.97 40.20
C GLN A 85 8.66 6.93 39.70
N VAL A 86 9.55 7.59 40.43
CA VAL A 86 10.99 7.59 40.14
C VAL A 86 11.68 6.82 41.26
N THR A 87 12.26 5.64 40.99
CA THR A 87 12.85 4.81 42.06
C THR A 87 14.24 5.27 42.48
N THR A 88 14.96 5.91 41.56
CA THR A 88 16.29 6.51 41.75
C THR A 88 16.22 7.90 41.16
N GLY A 89 16.69 8.94 41.87
CA GLY A 89 16.60 10.32 41.39
C GLY A 89 17.05 10.45 39.93
N PHE A 90 16.29 11.20 39.14
CA PHE A 90 16.37 11.26 37.70
C PHE A 90 16.41 12.73 37.27
N ASP A 91 17.43 13.14 36.52
CA ASP A 91 17.49 14.48 35.94
C ASP A 91 16.86 14.41 34.55
N LEU A 92 15.61 14.85 34.42
CA LEU A 92 14.92 14.90 33.13
C LEU A 92 15.59 15.97 32.26
N ASN A 93 16.04 15.60 31.08
CA ASN A 93 16.68 16.53 30.12
C ASN A 93 15.83 16.74 28.87
N SER A 94 15.10 15.72 28.42
CA SER A 94 14.23 15.82 27.26
C SER A 94 12.97 14.97 27.37
N ILE A 95 11.96 15.38 26.61
CA ILE A 95 10.67 14.70 26.49
C ILE A 95 10.44 14.43 25.01
N TYR A 96 10.19 13.17 24.67
CA TYR A 96 9.80 12.72 23.34
C TYR A 96 8.30 12.54 23.30
N MET A 97 7.67 13.03 22.25
CA MET A 97 6.25 12.91 22.01
C MET A 97 6.06 12.48 20.56
N ASN A 98 5.78 11.19 20.35
CA ASN A 98 5.21 10.75 19.09
C ASN A 98 3.76 11.22 19.05
N TYR A 99 3.35 11.90 17.99
CA TYR A 99 1.97 12.27 17.75
C TYR A 99 1.60 12.07 16.29
N ASN A 100 0.41 11.53 16.03
CA ASN A 100 -0.11 11.44 14.67
C ASN A 100 -0.82 12.76 14.34
N SER A 101 -0.29 13.52 13.40
CA SER A 101 -0.81 14.83 13.02
C SER A 101 -1.77 14.71 11.84
N LEU A 102 -2.81 15.56 11.81
CA LEU A 102 -3.73 15.58 10.68
C LEU A 102 -3.00 16.31 9.55
N SER A 103 -3.12 15.91 8.30
CA SER A 103 -2.45 16.60 7.19
C SER A 103 -3.14 17.93 6.81
N ASP A 104 -3.60 18.72 7.80
CA ASP A 104 -4.38 19.94 7.60
C ASP A 104 -3.55 21.24 7.66
N GLY A 105 -2.30 21.15 8.12
CA GLY A 105 -1.32 22.23 8.22
C GLY A 105 -1.53 23.17 9.40
N THR A 106 -2.35 22.80 10.40
CA THR A 106 -2.63 23.62 11.58
C THR A 106 -1.84 23.14 12.80
N PRO A 107 -0.86 23.93 13.29
CA PRO A 107 -0.11 23.59 14.50
C PRO A 107 -1.03 23.44 15.71
N ILE A 108 -0.78 22.43 16.55
CA ILE A 108 -1.51 22.22 17.80
C ILE A 108 -0.81 22.97 18.93
N ASN A 109 -1.52 23.84 19.65
CA ASN A 109 -0.97 24.45 20.86
C ASN A 109 -1.21 23.54 22.06
N LEU A 110 -0.14 22.96 22.59
CA LEU A 110 -0.16 22.07 23.73
C LEU A 110 0.49 22.75 24.93
N GLY A 111 -0.20 22.71 26.07
CA GLY A 111 0.36 22.94 27.38
C GLY A 111 0.92 21.65 27.96
N LEU A 112 2.04 21.72 28.65
CA LEU A 112 2.67 20.60 29.32
C LEU A 112 2.97 20.96 30.75
N GLU A 113 2.58 20.10 31.68
CA GLU A 113 2.86 20.23 33.10
C GLU A 113 3.51 18.97 33.65
N ILE A 114 4.48 19.13 34.55
CA ILE A 114 4.95 18.07 35.44
C ILE A 114 4.77 18.54 36.86
N TYR A 115 4.10 17.76 37.70
CA TYR A 115 3.86 18.10 39.10
C TYR A 115 3.94 16.89 40.02
N SER A 116 4.23 17.10 41.29
CA SER A 116 4.28 16.02 42.29
C SER A 116 2.88 15.59 42.73
N VAL A 117 2.68 14.28 42.92
CA VAL A 117 1.42 13.70 43.42
C VAL A 117 1.67 12.83 44.66
N ALA A 118 0.72 12.85 45.60
CA ALA A 118 0.82 12.09 46.84
C ALA A 118 0.58 10.59 46.66
N ASP A 119 -0.18 10.22 45.62
CA ASP A 119 -0.50 8.84 45.27
C ASP A 119 -0.65 8.70 43.76
N VAL A 120 0.29 8.01 43.11
CA VAL A 120 0.23 7.69 41.66
C VAL A 120 -0.92 6.75 41.31
N GLY A 121 -1.57 6.13 42.30
CA GLY A 121 -2.76 5.32 42.11
C GLY A 121 -4.07 6.00 42.45
N ALA A 122 -4.06 7.31 42.70
CA ALA A 122 -5.27 8.04 43.05
C ALA A 122 -6.25 8.11 41.88
N THR A 123 -7.49 7.65 42.11
CA THR A 123 -8.65 7.76 41.19
C THR A 123 -9.02 9.18 40.81
N LEU A 124 -8.50 10.17 41.52
CA LEU A 124 -8.62 11.58 41.19
C LEU A 124 -7.28 12.22 41.49
N LEU A 125 -6.66 12.82 40.48
CA LEU A 125 -5.48 13.65 40.70
C LEU A 125 -5.98 15.00 41.21
N GLU A 126 -5.49 15.41 42.39
CA GLU A 126 -5.71 16.80 42.81
C GLU A 126 -5.04 17.70 41.78
N ASP A 127 -5.81 18.66 41.26
CA ASP A 127 -5.37 19.63 40.26
C ASP A 127 -4.01 20.23 40.64
N SER A 128 -3.19 20.57 39.65
CA SER A 128 -1.84 21.10 39.84
C SER A 128 -1.88 22.38 40.67
N ASN A 129 -1.83 22.24 41.99
CA ASN A 129 -1.67 23.38 42.87
C ASN A 129 -0.28 23.95 42.60
N VAL A 130 -0.18 25.28 42.51
CA VAL A 130 1.06 26.03 42.27
C VAL A 130 2.24 25.59 43.16
N ASN A 131 1.96 24.98 44.31
CA ASN A 131 2.99 24.49 45.23
C ASN A 131 3.63 23.14 44.83
N ASN A 132 2.99 22.38 43.93
CA ASN A 132 3.43 21.05 43.50
C ASN A 132 3.91 21.02 42.04
N LEU A 133 3.73 22.11 41.31
CA LEU A 133 4.12 22.28 39.91
C LEU A 133 5.64 22.40 39.78
N LEU A 134 6.22 21.52 38.98
CA LEU A 134 7.67 21.40 38.75
C LEU A 134 8.07 21.95 37.37
N LEU A 135 7.22 21.74 36.37
CA LEU A 135 7.37 22.23 35.00
C LEU A 135 6.01 22.66 34.48
N THR A 136 5.95 23.79 33.77
CA THR A 136 4.79 24.21 32.99
C THR A 136 5.29 24.95 31.76
N GLU A 137 4.87 24.53 30.58
CA GLU A 137 5.24 25.16 29.32
C GLU A 137 4.10 25.10 28.31
N MET A 138 4.05 26.06 27.39
CA MET A 138 3.19 26.02 26.22
C MET A 138 4.06 25.92 24.97
N PHE A 139 3.73 25.02 24.07
CA PHE A 139 4.42 24.88 22.79
C PHE A 139 3.42 24.63 21.64
N ALA A 140 3.85 24.93 20.42
CA ALA A 140 3.10 24.58 19.22
C ALA A 140 3.74 23.34 18.61
N ALA A 141 3.04 22.21 18.61
CA ALA A 141 3.40 21.04 17.83
C ALA A 141 3.09 21.34 16.36
N PRO A 142 4.00 21.08 15.42
CA PRO A 142 3.75 21.24 13.99
C PRO A 142 2.61 20.34 13.49
N ASP A 143 2.33 20.45 12.20
CA ASP A 143 1.35 19.61 11.54
C ASP A 143 1.96 19.14 10.22
N GLU A 144 2.70 18.05 10.29
CA GLU A 144 3.50 17.51 9.18
C GLU A 144 2.79 16.37 8.44
N GLY A 145 1.64 15.92 8.95
CA GLY A 145 0.94 14.72 8.50
C GLY A 145 1.61 13.43 8.98
N GLY A 146 0.81 12.47 9.47
CA GLY A 146 1.31 11.16 9.89
C GLY A 146 1.98 11.15 11.27
N ASN A 147 2.73 10.08 11.56
CA ASN A 147 3.42 9.88 12.84
C ASN A 147 4.66 10.79 12.95
N THR A 148 4.52 11.91 13.66
CA THR A 148 5.60 12.87 13.91
C THR A 148 6.14 12.68 15.33
N ILE A 149 7.47 12.65 15.51
CA ILE A 149 8.08 12.65 16.85
C ILE A 149 8.55 14.06 17.19
N MET A 150 7.77 14.76 18.00
CA MET A 150 8.19 16.01 18.58
C MET A 150 9.12 15.77 19.77
N ARG A 151 10.14 16.63 19.89
CA ARG A 151 11.14 16.56 20.95
C ARG A 151 11.26 17.89 21.68
N LEU A 152 11.13 17.84 23.00
CA LEU A 152 11.16 19.02 23.87
C LEU A 152 12.43 19.00 24.71
N PHE A 153 13.23 20.07 24.63
CA PHE A 153 14.47 20.21 25.39
C PHE A 153 14.27 21.12 26.60
N LEU A 154 14.67 20.65 27.77
CA LEU A 154 14.67 21.50 28.96
C LEU A 154 15.96 22.31 28.99
N ASP A 155 15.86 23.65 29.09
CA ASP A 155 17.01 24.57 29.18
C ASP A 155 17.87 24.30 30.43
N SER A 156 17.31 23.58 31.39
CA SER A 156 18.01 23.05 32.54
C SER A 156 17.40 21.72 32.94
N PRO A 157 18.22 20.72 33.33
CA PRO A 157 17.70 19.44 33.76
C PRO A 157 16.69 19.62 34.91
N LEU A 158 15.51 19.00 34.79
CA LEU A 158 14.54 18.95 35.87
C LEU A 158 14.85 17.74 36.75
N THR A 159 15.49 17.99 37.89
CA THR A 159 15.73 16.93 38.89
C THR A 159 14.42 16.45 39.49
N LEU A 160 14.08 15.18 39.25
CA LEU A 160 13.00 14.43 39.87
C LEU A 160 13.59 13.51 40.95
N PRO A 161 13.51 13.86 42.25
CA PRO A 161 13.95 12.99 43.33
C PRO A 161 13.28 11.62 43.32
N SER A 162 13.96 10.62 43.89
CA SER A 162 13.35 9.31 44.10
C SER A 162 12.12 9.41 45.01
N THR A 163 11.02 8.82 44.60
CA THR A 163 9.76 8.76 45.35
C THR A 163 9.62 7.41 46.05
N ALA A 164 8.91 7.39 47.18
CA ALA A 164 8.69 6.18 47.99
C ALA A 164 7.22 6.04 48.39
N GLY A 165 6.77 4.80 48.58
CA GLY A 165 5.39 4.50 48.88
C GLY A 165 4.50 4.73 47.67
N THR A 166 3.45 5.53 47.81
CA THR A 166 2.51 5.86 46.73
C THR A 166 2.84 7.17 46.03
N ALA A 167 3.68 8.03 46.62
CA ALA A 167 4.02 9.33 46.03
C ALA A 167 4.75 9.18 44.70
N GLY A 168 4.59 10.16 43.81
CA GLY A 168 5.19 10.17 42.48
C GLY A 168 5.05 11.52 41.81
N TYR A 169 5.01 11.50 40.49
CA TYR A 169 4.80 12.66 39.63
C TYR A 169 3.65 12.40 38.67
N ALA A 170 3.01 13.46 38.22
CA ALA A 170 2.08 13.48 37.11
C ALA A 170 2.70 14.30 35.98
N PHE A 171 2.62 13.77 34.77
CA PHE A 171 2.83 14.48 33.52
C PHE A 171 1.46 14.81 32.93
N ARG A 172 1.21 16.05 32.53
CA ARG A 172 -0.07 16.49 32.02
C ARG A 172 0.07 17.26 30.72
N ILE A 173 -0.68 16.89 29.68
CA ILE A 173 -0.85 17.67 28.44
C ILE A 173 -2.19 18.39 28.52
N ILE A 174 -2.25 19.65 28.10
CA ILE A 174 -3.43 20.51 28.12
C ILE A 174 -3.62 21.04 26.72
N ASP A 175 -4.81 20.92 26.14
CA ASP A 175 -5.11 21.61 24.88
C ASP A 175 -5.72 22.98 25.18
N GLN A 176 -5.27 23.96 24.40
CA GLN A 176 -5.79 25.31 24.43
C GLN A 176 -6.00 25.78 22.97
N PRO A 177 -7.22 26.04 22.50
CA PRO A 177 -8.51 26.09 23.20
C PRO A 177 -9.53 24.99 22.78
N GLN A 178 -9.11 23.90 22.13
CA GLN A 178 -10.04 22.88 21.66
C GLN A 178 -10.42 21.90 22.80
N THR A 179 -11.68 21.47 22.84
CA THR A 179 -12.32 20.87 24.02
C THR A 179 -12.49 19.35 23.96
N ASP A 180 -11.91 18.66 22.98
CA ASP A 180 -12.40 17.33 22.61
C ASP A 180 -11.31 16.24 22.73
N PHE A 181 -10.65 16.12 23.89
CA PHE A 181 -9.84 14.93 24.21
C PHE A 181 -10.74 13.78 24.70
N GLU A 182 -10.60 12.59 24.13
CA GLU A 182 -11.24 11.37 24.64
C GLU A 182 -10.22 10.24 24.83
N TRP A 183 -10.37 9.46 25.92
CA TRP A 183 -9.52 8.31 26.22
C TRP A 183 -10.27 6.98 26.08
N ARG A 184 -9.69 6.05 25.30
CA ARG A 184 -10.00 4.61 25.40
C ARG A 184 -8.84 3.84 26.01
N ARG A 185 -9.14 3.03 27.03
CA ARG A 185 -8.23 2.00 27.53
C ARG A 185 -8.34 0.76 26.66
N SER A 186 -7.27 0.37 25.97
CA SER A 186 -7.14 -0.99 25.46
C SER A 186 -6.59 -1.89 26.58
N GLY A 187 -7.46 -2.72 27.17
CA GLY A 187 -7.04 -3.83 28.03
C GLY A 187 -7.42 -3.74 29.53
N ASN A 188 -7.92 -4.85 30.05
CA ASN A 188 -8.15 -5.09 31.49
C ASN A 188 -7.03 -5.98 32.04
N SER A 189 -5.89 -5.41 32.42
CA SER A 189 -4.91 -6.12 33.25
C SER A 189 -4.35 -5.20 34.33
N ALA A 190 -4.45 -5.66 35.57
CA ALA A 190 -3.81 -5.04 36.72
C ALA A 190 -2.35 -5.53 36.81
N GLY A 191 -1.38 -4.64 36.58
CA GLY A 191 0.03 -4.89 36.89
C GLY A 191 1.06 -4.36 35.88
N ASN A 192 1.90 -3.44 36.38
CA ASN A 192 3.28 -3.06 36.05
C ASN A 192 3.88 -3.50 34.69
N VAL A 193 3.62 -2.69 33.66
CA VAL A 193 4.55 -2.03 32.71
C VAL A 193 3.66 -1.52 31.57
N TYR A 194 3.72 -0.23 31.23
CA TYR A 194 3.08 0.32 30.04
C TYR A 194 4.18 0.83 29.10
N ALA A 195 4.18 0.31 27.87
CA ALA A 195 4.72 0.96 26.69
C ALA A 195 3.50 1.42 25.87
N GLY A 196 3.43 2.71 25.51
CA GLY A 196 2.34 3.27 24.72
C GLY A 196 1.05 3.53 25.52
N GLY A 197 0.79 4.79 25.85
CA GLY A 197 -0.57 5.24 26.17
C GLY A 197 -1.04 6.14 25.04
N SER A 198 -2.05 5.71 24.27
CA SER A 198 -2.63 6.47 23.16
C SER A 198 -3.82 7.31 23.64
N GLY A 199 -3.78 8.63 23.44
CA GLY A 199 -4.92 9.53 23.60
C GLY A 199 -5.40 10.03 22.24
N TYR A 200 -6.71 10.27 22.08
CA TYR A 200 -7.32 10.68 20.81
C TYR A 200 -7.91 12.09 20.92
N ILE A 201 -7.85 12.85 19.82
CA ILE A 201 -8.60 14.11 19.63
C ILE A 201 -9.60 13.89 18.48
N GLY A 202 -10.92 13.99 18.74
CA GLY A 202 -11.95 13.85 17.71
C GLY A 202 -13.39 13.72 18.26
N PRO A 203 -14.42 14.09 17.48
CA PRO A 203 -15.81 14.19 17.97
C PRO A 203 -16.65 12.90 17.99
N ASP A 204 -16.15 11.74 17.52
CA ASP A 204 -16.95 10.51 17.41
C ASP A 204 -16.26 9.26 18.01
N GLU A 205 -16.98 8.55 18.90
CA GLU A 205 -16.57 7.40 19.73
C GLU A 205 -16.16 6.10 18.96
N ILE A 206 -16.08 6.14 17.62
CA ILE A 206 -16.08 4.91 16.80
C ILE A 206 -15.03 5.00 15.68
N GLU A 207 -13.90 4.33 15.93
CA GLU A 207 -12.80 3.94 15.00
C GLU A 207 -11.71 5.01 14.68
N PRO A 208 -10.41 4.64 14.72
CA PRO A 208 -9.27 5.49 14.32
C PRO A 208 -9.25 5.89 12.83
N LEU A 209 -10.22 5.43 12.04
CA LEU A 209 -10.17 5.45 10.58
C LEU A 209 -10.51 6.81 9.93
N LEU A 210 -10.87 7.84 10.71
CA LEU A 210 -11.36 9.12 10.17
C LEU A 210 -10.75 10.36 10.84
N GLY A 211 -9.44 10.33 11.13
CA GLY A 211 -8.68 11.56 11.46
C GLY A 211 -8.61 11.92 12.94
N GLY A 212 -8.36 10.95 13.82
CA GLY A 212 -7.94 11.21 15.21
C GLY A 212 -6.42 11.36 15.32
N ARG A 213 -5.95 12.21 16.24
CA ARG A 213 -4.53 12.37 16.56
C ARG A 213 -4.14 11.45 17.72
N ASP A 214 -3.16 10.57 17.52
CA ASP A 214 -2.59 9.68 18.56
C ASP A 214 -1.41 10.36 19.26
N PHE A 215 -1.13 10.03 20.53
CA PHE A 215 0.06 10.50 21.25
C PHE A 215 0.78 9.35 21.96
N SER A 216 2.11 9.38 22.03
CA SER A 216 2.94 8.47 22.81
C SER A 216 4.16 9.21 23.36
N LEU A 217 4.58 8.89 24.58
CA LEU A 217 5.52 9.73 25.35
C LEU A 217 6.73 8.95 25.89
N GLY A 218 7.91 9.55 25.77
CA GLY A 218 9.16 9.08 26.37
C GLY A 218 9.83 10.18 27.20
N LEU A 219 10.33 9.85 28.39
CA LEU A 219 11.11 10.75 29.25
C LEU A 219 12.58 10.30 29.26
N SER A 220 13.52 11.20 29.00
CA SER A 220 14.95 10.86 28.95
C SER A 220 15.81 11.72 29.89
N SER A 221 16.73 11.06 30.60
CA SER A 221 17.77 11.72 31.37
C SER A 221 19.04 11.98 30.57
N GLN A 222 19.14 11.49 29.34
CA GLN A 222 20.27 11.84 28.50
C GLN A 222 20.09 13.29 28.06
N ALA A 223 21.02 14.15 28.50
CA ALA A 223 21.23 15.43 27.85
C ALA A 223 21.63 15.11 26.42
N LEU A 224 20.75 15.41 25.49
CA LEU A 224 21.04 15.23 24.09
C LEU A 224 22.12 16.22 23.67
N PRO A 225 22.82 15.95 22.55
CA PRO A 225 23.71 16.94 21.98
C PRO A 225 22.92 18.25 21.82
N PRO A 226 23.45 19.39 22.26
CA PRO A 226 22.84 20.67 21.92
C PRO A 226 22.74 20.77 20.38
N PRO A 227 21.74 21.49 19.84
CA PRO A 227 21.66 21.72 18.40
C PRO A 227 23.02 22.19 17.90
N LEU A 228 23.46 21.62 16.78
CA LEU A 228 24.76 21.91 16.21
C LEU A 228 24.82 23.43 15.95
N PRO A 229 25.85 24.16 16.40
CA PRO A 229 25.90 25.57 16.11
C PRO A 229 25.98 25.77 14.59
N ILE A 230 25.08 26.59 14.06
CA ILE A 230 24.87 26.77 12.62
C ILE A 230 25.79 27.86 12.08
N PHE A 231 26.51 27.55 11.01
CA PHE A 231 27.32 28.52 10.27
C PHE A 231 26.88 28.64 8.83
N VAL A 232 26.59 29.86 8.39
CA VAL A 232 26.24 30.13 6.98
C VAL A 232 27.47 30.35 6.11
N SER A 233 27.36 30.04 4.83
CA SER A 233 28.36 30.37 3.82
C SER A 233 28.41 31.89 3.57
N VAL A 234 29.60 32.46 3.50
CA VAL A 234 29.82 33.90 3.25
C VAL A 234 30.29 34.20 1.81
N GLN A 235 30.66 33.15 1.08
CA GLN A 235 31.01 33.18 -0.34
C GLN A 235 30.94 31.76 -0.91
N SER A 236 30.90 31.63 -2.24
CA SER A 236 31.18 30.35 -2.92
C SER A 236 32.62 29.90 -2.65
N GLY A 237 32.86 28.60 -2.47
CA GLY A 237 34.16 28.09 -2.08
C GLY A 237 34.19 26.59 -1.86
N ASN A 238 35.28 26.09 -1.27
CA ASN A 238 35.41 24.68 -0.90
C ASN A 238 34.68 24.42 0.42
N ILE A 239 34.00 23.28 0.54
CA ILE A 239 33.28 22.86 1.73
C ILE A 239 34.19 22.82 2.97
N ASN A 240 35.47 22.46 2.82
CA ASN A 240 36.42 22.39 3.94
C ASN A 240 37.25 23.67 4.16
N ASP A 241 37.06 24.72 3.35
CA ASP A 241 37.81 25.97 3.51
C ASP A 241 37.18 26.88 4.57
N ALA A 242 37.98 27.30 5.54
CA ALA A 242 37.55 28.22 6.60
C ALA A 242 36.99 29.55 6.08
N SER A 243 37.45 30.01 4.90
CA SER A 243 36.95 31.25 4.28
C SER A 243 35.55 31.13 3.68
N THR A 244 35.04 29.91 3.49
CA THR A 244 33.68 29.67 2.98
C THR A 244 32.65 30.00 4.05
N TRP A 245 32.98 29.85 5.33
CA TRP A 245 32.03 29.87 6.44
C TRP A 245 32.12 31.11 7.32
N SER A 246 30.98 31.53 7.86
CA SER A 246 30.86 32.68 8.77
C SER A 246 31.65 32.54 10.09
N SER A 247 31.99 31.31 10.49
CA SER A 247 32.87 31.04 11.63
C SER A 247 34.32 31.50 11.39
N GLY A 248 34.75 31.60 10.13
CA GLY A 248 36.15 31.79 9.76
C GLY A 248 37.06 30.63 10.17
N ALA A 249 36.50 29.45 10.46
CA ALA A 249 37.20 28.24 10.88
C ALA A 249 36.86 27.06 9.96
N VAL A 250 37.76 26.08 9.90
CA VAL A 250 37.55 24.83 9.16
C VAL A 250 36.36 24.06 9.78
N PRO A 251 35.54 23.38 8.97
CA PRO A 251 34.44 22.58 9.49
C PRO A 251 34.86 21.55 10.54
N VAL A 252 33.99 21.30 11.52
CA VAL A 252 34.17 20.23 12.52
C VAL A 252 32.84 19.53 12.81
N ALA A 253 32.88 18.25 13.17
CA ALA A 253 31.73 17.34 13.24
C ALA A 253 30.63 17.72 14.24
N THR A 254 30.84 18.77 15.02
CA THR A 254 29.92 19.26 16.05
C THR A 254 29.16 20.51 15.61
N HIS A 255 29.13 20.81 14.31
CA HIS A 255 28.49 21.99 13.72
C HIS A 255 27.76 21.64 12.42
N ALA A 256 26.74 22.44 12.12
CA ALA A 256 25.96 22.43 10.89
C ALA A 256 26.35 23.62 9.99
N TYR A 257 26.27 23.43 8.68
CA TYR A 257 26.83 24.36 7.71
C TYR A 257 25.85 24.67 6.57
N ASN A 258 25.28 25.88 6.56
CA ASN A 258 24.21 26.25 5.63
C ASN A 258 24.76 27.02 4.42
N ILE A 259 24.45 26.54 3.23
CA ILE A 259 24.75 27.17 1.95
C ILE A 259 23.59 28.10 1.60
N VAL A 260 23.79 29.40 1.79
CA VAL A 260 22.75 30.41 1.51
C VAL A 260 22.59 30.69 0.03
N GLY A 261 21.45 31.30 -0.33
CA GLY A 261 21.10 31.69 -1.69
C GLY A 261 22.19 32.45 -2.45
N GLY A 262 22.52 31.97 -3.66
CA GLY A 262 23.52 32.56 -4.54
C GLY A 262 24.95 32.11 -4.30
N HIS A 263 25.21 31.25 -3.31
CA HIS A 263 26.50 30.61 -3.10
C HIS A 263 26.50 29.18 -3.65
N THR A 264 27.67 28.76 -4.15
CA THR A 264 27.96 27.38 -4.54
C THR A 264 29.14 26.89 -3.73
N VAL A 265 28.95 25.82 -2.97
CA VAL A 265 30.00 25.23 -2.13
C VAL A 265 30.37 23.86 -2.70
N ALA A 266 31.65 23.69 -3.02
CA ALA A 266 32.16 22.48 -3.66
C ALA A 266 32.70 21.49 -2.63
N ALA A 267 32.17 20.26 -2.61
CA ALA A 267 32.73 19.13 -1.90
C ALA A 267 33.76 18.41 -2.78
N ASN A 268 35.01 18.87 -2.73
CA ASN A 268 36.09 18.44 -3.61
C ASN A 268 37.15 17.54 -2.94
N THR A 269 36.81 17.00 -1.76
CA THR A 269 37.66 16.10 -0.98
C THR A 269 36.86 14.89 -0.56
N ALA A 270 37.56 13.79 -0.27
CA ALA A 270 36.94 12.53 0.14
C ALA A 270 36.06 12.60 1.39
N SER A 271 36.30 13.54 2.31
CA SER A 271 35.51 13.65 3.54
C SER A 271 35.19 15.11 3.88
N PHE A 272 33.98 15.33 4.35
CA PHE A 272 33.58 16.56 5.00
C PHE A 272 33.88 16.46 6.51
N SER A 273 34.50 17.49 7.07
CA SER A 273 34.81 17.49 8.50
C SER A 273 33.65 17.97 9.38
N GLY A 274 32.60 18.56 8.80
CA GLY A 274 31.39 18.98 9.52
C GLY A 274 30.45 17.82 9.85
N GLY A 275 29.45 18.08 10.69
CA GLY A 275 28.41 17.09 11.00
C GLY A 275 27.38 17.04 9.89
N GLU A 276 26.91 18.21 9.48
CA GLU A 276 25.76 18.39 8.60
C GLU A 276 26.02 19.54 7.61
N VAL A 277 25.52 19.41 6.38
CA VAL A 277 25.50 20.49 5.39
C VAL A 277 24.11 20.68 4.82
N VAL A 278 23.63 21.93 4.83
CA VAL A 278 22.29 22.29 4.36
C VAL A 278 22.38 23.19 3.12
N ALA A 279 21.86 22.74 1.98
CA ALA A 279 21.67 23.58 0.81
C ALA A 279 20.31 24.28 0.87
N GLN A 280 20.30 25.53 1.31
CA GLN A 280 19.07 26.31 1.45
C GLN A 280 18.53 26.79 0.11
N SER A 281 17.34 27.38 0.10
CA SER A 281 16.74 27.97 -1.10
C SER A 281 17.70 28.89 -1.89
N GLY A 282 18.00 28.50 -3.13
CA GLY A 282 18.93 29.17 -4.04
C GLY A 282 20.42 28.92 -3.75
N GLY A 283 20.76 28.15 -2.72
CA GLY A 283 22.11 27.66 -2.43
C GLY A 283 22.41 26.37 -3.21
N THR A 284 23.68 26.11 -3.47
CA THR A 284 24.10 24.91 -4.22
C THR A 284 25.24 24.17 -3.54
N LEU A 285 25.05 22.88 -3.28
CA LEU A 285 26.12 21.93 -2.96
C LEU A 285 26.58 21.24 -4.25
N ASP A 286 27.85 21.40 -4.60
CA ASP A 286 28.46 20.78 -5.80
C ASP A 286 29.44 19.69 -5.37
N VAL A 287 29.09 18.42 -5.56
CA VAL A 287 29.95 17.30 -5.21
C VAL A 287 30.85 16.96 -6.39
N THR A 288 32.12 17.33 -6.27
CA THR A 288 33.10 17.19 -7.37
C THR A 288 34.10 16.05 -7.14
N PHE A 289 34.01 15.37 -6.00
CA PHE A 289 34.89 14.26 -5.61
C PHE A 289 34.09 12.96 -5.56
N ASP A 290 34.61 11.91 -6.18
CA ASP A 290 34.02 10.57 -6.16
C ASP A 290 34.08 9.94 -4.76
N ALA A 291 32.96 9.37 -4.30
CA ALA A 291 32.78 8.86 -2.95
C ALA A 291 33.02 9.94 -1.87
N ALA A 292 32.41 11.11 -2.05
CA ALA A 292 32.43 12.15 -1.03
C ALA A 292 31.63 11.70 0.20
N ASP A 293 32.33 11.54 1.32
CA ASP A 293 31.77 11.21 2.63
C ASP A 293 31.28 12.47 3.34
N ILE A 294 29.99 12.76 3.18
CA ILE A 294 29.26 13.80 3.91
C ILE A 294 28.25 13.08 4.81
N PRO A 295 28.37 13.12 6.14
CA PRO A 295 27.54 12.31 7.04
C PRO A 295 26.05 12.58 6.88
N GLU A 296 25.68 13.86 6.76
CA GLU A 296 24.29 14.30 6.65
C GLU A 296 24.21 15.47 5.67
N MET A 297 23.33 15.33 4.68
CA MET A 297 23.04 16.32 3.66
C MET A 297 21.55 16.65 3.69
N ILE A 298 21.23 17.93 3.79
CA ILE A 298 19.86 18.42 3.67
C ILE A 298 19.80 19.37 2.49
N VAL A 299 18.87 19.15 1.57
CA VAL A 299 18.62 20.04 0.43
C VAL A 299 17.20 20.56 0.55
N GLU A 300 17.03 21.70 1.21
CA GLU A 300 15.74 22.34 1.43
C GLU A 300 15.03 22.67 0.10
N ALA A 301 13.72 22.94 0.16
CA ALA A 301 12.95 23.41 -0.98
C ALA A 301 13.60 24.63 -1.69
N GLY A 302 13.89 24.46 -2.98
CA GLY A 302 14.58 25.45 -3.82
C GLY A 302 16.10 25.45 -3.69
N GLY A 303 16.68 24.63 -2.80
CA GLY A 303 18.09 24.29 -2.78
C GLY A 303 18.47 23.36 -3.92
N THR A 304 19.78 23.18 -4.15
CA THR A 304 20.27 22.32 -5.22
C THR A 304 21.51 21.53 -4.83
N LEU A 305 21.47 20.23 -5.08
CA LEU A 305 22.62 19.34 -5.13
C LEU A 305 22.99 19.10 -6.61
N VAL A 306 24.27 19.22 -6.95
CA VAL A 306 24.79 18.86 -8.27
C VAL A 306 26.04 18.01 -8.14
N SER A 307 26.37 17.27 -9.19
CA SER A 307 27.72 16.69 -9.34
C SER A 307 28.36 17.23 -10.60
N SER A 308 29.54 17.83 -10.44
CA SER A 308 30.44 18.17 -11.55
C SER A 308 31.61 17.18 -11.69
N ALA A 309 31.53 16.02 -11.05
CA ALA A 309 32.55 14.98 -11.16
C ALA A 309 32.61 14.42 -12.59
N SER A 310 33.82 14.05 -13.04
CA SER A 310 34.04 13.37 -14.32
C SER A 310 34.18 11.87 -14.11
N GLY A 311 33.68 11.08 -15.04
CA GLY A 311 33.68 9.61 -14.92
C GLY A 311 32.56 9.10 -14.01
N ASP A 312 32.75 7.87 -13.51
CA ASP A 312 31.85 7.29 -12.51
C ASP A 312 31.91 8.10 -11.22
N PHE A 313 30.76 8.23 -10.55
CA PHE A 313 30.61 9.08 -9.38
C PHE A 313 29.75 8.39 -8.32
N ALA A 314 30.27 8.27 -7.10
CA ALA A 314 29.51 7.86 -5.93
C ALA A 314 29.24 9.03 -4.98
N LEU A 315 27.99 9.12 -4.53
CA LEU A 315 27.57 9.95 -3.40
C LEU A 315 27.41 9.03 -2.18
N GLY A 316 28.05 9.37 -1.07
CA GLY A 316 28.07 8.53 0.14
C GLY A 316 29.23 7.53 0.17
N LYS A 317 29.13 6.53 1.04
CA LYS A 317 30.19 5.55 1.30
C LYS A 317 29.84 4.20 0.68
N LEU A 318 30.37 3.95 -0.52
CA LEU A 318 30.24 2.68 -1.24
C LEU A 318 30.34 1.45 -0.31
N SER A 319 29.20 0.77 -0.13
CA SER A 319 29.03 -0.48 0.61
C SER A 319 29.41 -0.41 2.11
N ALA A 320 29.32 0.77 2.74
CA ALA A 320 29.56 0.94 4.17
C ALA A 320 28.25 1.16 4.93
N THR A 321 28.05 0.40 6.01
CA THR A 321 26.93 0.61 6.94
C THR A 321 27.43 1.23 8.26
N PRO A 322 26.67 2.18 8.87
CA PRO A 322 25.47 2.81 8.34
C PRO A 322 25.76 3.69 7.11
N LEU A 323 24.75 3.85 6.25
CA LEU A 323 24.77 4.80 5.14
C LEU A 323 24.82 6.23 5.69
N ASN A 324 25.19 7.17 4.83
CA ASN A 324 25.04 8.60 5.13
C ASN A 324 23.64 9.06 4.71
N ASP A 325 23.14 10.14 5.31
CA ASP A 325 21.77 10.59 5.10
C ASP A 325 21.70 11.70 4.04
N LEU A 326 20.71 11.61 3.15
CA LEU A 326 20.32 12.67 2.22
C LEU A 326 18.83 12.93 2.34
N ASP A 327 18.48 14.04 3.00
CA ASP A 327 17.13 14.60 2.97
C ASP A 327 17.01 15.59 1.80
N LEU A 328 16.13 15.27 0.84
CA LEU A 328 16.01 15.99 -0.42
C LEU A 328 14.59 16.50 -0.63
N ASP A 329 14.36 17.78 -0.34
CA ASP A 329 13.13 18.53 -0.70
C ASP A 329 13.32 19.48 -1.88
N GLY A 330 14.57 19.80 -2.21
CA GLY A 330 14.96 20.61 -3.35
C GLY A 330 15.16 19.77 -4.61
N SER A 331 16.30 19.96 -5.27
CA SER A 331 16.64 19.18 -6.46
C SER A 331 18.07 18.66 -6.42
N ALA A 332 18.26 17.42 -6.83
CA ALA A 332 19.56 16.83 -7.12
C ALA A 332 19.70 16.66 -8.64
N ASN A 333 20.76 17.18 -9.25
CA ASN A 333 20.93 17.16 -10.70
C ASN A 333 22.27 16.51 -11.07
N PHE A 334 22.20 15.36 -11.74
CA PHE A 334 23.35 14.58 -12.15
C PHE A 334 23.42 14.48 -13.66
N THR A 335 24.59 14.75 -14.25
CA THR A 335 24.84 14.63 -15.68
C THR A 335 26.21 13.98 -15.87
N PRO A 336 26.30 12.64 -15.75
CA PRO A 336 27.57 11.95 -15.87
C PRO A 336 28.16 12.09 -17.28
N ASP A 337 29.47 11.84 -17.37
CA ASP A 337 30.16 11.70 -18.65
C ASP A 337 29.62 10.52 -19.46
N ALA A 338 30.00 10.48 -20.74
CA ALA A 338 29.49 9.46 -21.65
C ALA A 338 29.86 8.03 -21.19
N GLY A 339 28.85 7.22 -20.85
CA GLY A 339 29.02 5.84 -20.37
C GLY A 339 29.48 5.71 -18.93
N SER A 340 29.37 6.79 -18.15
CA SER A 340 29.65 6.78 -16.71
C SER A 340 28.39 6.63 -15.87
N SER A 341 28.55 6.03 -14.70
CA SER A 341 27.48 5.72 -13.75
C SER A 341 27.47 6.63 -12.52
N VAL A 342 26.30 6.79 -11.93
CA VAL A 342 26.11 7.47 -10.64
C VAL A 342 25.64 6.45 -9.60
N PHE A 343 26.30 6.42 -8.46
CA PHE A 343 25.94 5.61 -7.31
C PHE A 343 25.44 6.54 -6.21
N MET A 344 24.17 6.42 -5.83
CA MET A 344 23.60 7.12 -4.67
C MET A 344 23.53 6.13 -3.52
N ASP A 345 24.64 6.02 -2.79
CA ASP A 345 24.81 5.12 -1.66
C ASP A 345 24.61 5.89 -0.34
N VAL A 346 23.38 6.37 -0.20
CA VAL A 346 22.86 7.21 0.89
C VAL A 346 21.46 6.72 1.26
N ASP A 347 21.05 6.97 2.50
CA ASP A 347 19.65 6.87 2.92
C ASP A 347 18.91 8.11 2.38
N LEU A 348 18.10 7.92 1.34
CA LEU A 348 17.42 9.00 0.65
C LEU A 348 16.00 9.19 1.20
N SER A 349 15.71 10.41 1.67
CA SER A 349 14.41 10.84 2.15
C SER A 349 13.98 12.19 1.55
N GLY A 350 12.78 12.68 1.90
CA GLY A 350 12.22 13.94 1.39
C GLY A 350 11.30 13.80 0.17
N GLU A 351 10.76 14.93 -0.29
CA GLU A 351 9.76 15.02 -1.38
C GLU A 351 10.26 15.65 -2.69
N GLY A 352 11.55 15.94 -2.76
CA GLY A 352 12.21 16.67 -3.84
C GLY A 352 12.36 15.88 -5.14
N VAL A 353 13.28 16.35 -5.98
CA VAL A 353 13.48 15.79 -7.33
C VAL A 353 14.93 15.42 -7.59
N VAL A 354 15.17 14.15 -7.92
CA VAL A 354 16.44 13.70 -8.50
C VAL A 354 16.32 13.70 -10.02
N ASN A 355 17.16 14.47 -10.71
CA ASN A 355 17.25 14.49 -12.16
C ASN A 355 18.55 13.81 -12.59
N PHE A 356 18.44 12.62 -13.17
CA PHE A 356 19.55 11.94 -13.82
C PHE A 356 19.47 12.15 -15.33
N GLN A 357 20.52 12.72 -15.92
CA GLN A 357 20.65 12.92 -17.36
C GLN A 357 21.73 11.99 -17.91
N GLY A 358 21.35 10.73 -18.18
CA GLY A 358 22.26 9.73 -18.71
C GLY A 358 22.79 10.16 -20.08
N ASN A 359 24.09 9.98 -20.29
CA ASN A 359 24.78 10.38 -21.51
C ASN A 359 25.49 9.15 -22.09
N GLY A 360 24.98 8.60 -23.18
CA GLY A 360 25.53 7.41 -23.82
C GLY A 360 25.13 6.08 -23.17
N SER A 361 25.41 5.01 -23.91
CA SER A 361 25.24 3.64 -23.43
C SER A 361 26.14 3.38 -22.21
N SER A 362 25.66 2.56 -21.29
CA SER A 362 26.29 2.20 -20.02
C SER A 362 26.30 3.31 -18.96
N SER A 363 25.56 4.40 -19.16
CA SER A 363 25.24 5.30 -18.06
C SER A 363 24.13 4.69 -17.20
N HIS A 364 24.50 4.32 -15.98
CA HIS A 364 23.60 3.71 -15.00
C HIS A 364 23.39 4.61 -13.78
N LEU A 365 22.24 4.47 -13.13
CA LEU A 365 21.96 5.03 -11.83
C LEU A 365 21.79 3.88 -10.83
N TRP A 366 22.52 3.89 -9.73
CA TRP A 366 22.41 2.91 -8.65
C TRP A 366 21.82 3.59 -7.42
N LEU A 367 20.80 2.98 -6.83
CA LEU A 367 20.05 3.45 -5.67
C LEU A 367 20.08 2.35 -4.59
N THR A 368 20.53 2.69 -3.38
CA THR A 368 20.68 1.72 -2.30
C THR A 368 19.45 1.70 -1.37
N ALA A 369 19.22 2.77 -0.62
CA ALA A 369 18.14 2.90 0.37
C ALA A 369 17.22 4.08 -0.02
N THR A 370 16.08 3.77 -0.64
CA THR A 370 15.17 4.78 -1.20
C THR A 370 13.70 4.57 -0.86
N ASP A 371 13.36 3.73 0.11
CA ASP A 371 11.99 3.53 0.63
C ASP A 371 11.45 4.76 1.39
N GLY A 372 12.34 5.48 2.08
CA GLY A 372 12.04 6.73 2.76
C GLY A 372 11.68 7.86 1.81
N PHE A 373 12.26 7.88 0.60
CA PHE A 373 12.05 8.93 -0.38
C PHE A 373 10.62 8.95 -0.93
N LYS A 374 9.92 10.09 -0.85
CA LYS A 374 8.56 10.27 -1.37
C LYS A 374 8.50 11.15 -2.63
N GLY A 375 9.64 11.71 -3.03
CA GLY A 375 9.76 12.57 -4.19
C GLY A 375 9.80 11.84 -5.54
N THR A 376 10.45 12.48 -6.52
CA THR A 376 10.53 11.96 -7.91
C THR A 376 11.97 11.79 -8.39
N VAL A 377 12.29 10.61 -8.92
CA VAL A 377 13.53 10.35 -9.68
C VAL A 377 13.21 10.36 -11.17
N ASN A 378 13.74 11.34 -11.91
CA ASN A 378 13.63 11.40 -13.37
C ASN A 378 14.89 10.79 -14.02
N PHE A 379 14.74 9.62 -14.64
CA PHE A 379 15.77 8.98 -15.44
C PHE A 379 15.64 9.39 -16.91
N ASN A 380 16.44 10.36 -17.32
CA ASN A 380 16.36 11.02 -18.62
C ASN A 380 17.59 10.75 -19.49
N GLY A 381 17.56 11.26 -20.73
CA GLY A 381 18.69 11.25 -21.66
C GLY A 381 18.71 10.00 -22.52
N ASN A 382 19.87 9.34 -22.59
CA ASN A 382 20.08 8.09 -23.31
C ASN A 382 20.87 7.08 -22.47
N GLY A 383 20.75 7.16 -21.14
CA GLY A 383 21.28 6.17 -20.21
C GLY A 383 20.52 4.84 -20.30
N ASP A 384 21.11 3.78 -19.74
CA ASP A 384 20.61 2.43 -19.96
C ASP A 384 19.80 1.91 -18.78
N GLU A 385 20.29 2.04 -17.54
CA GLU A 385 19.71 1.28 -16.42
C GLU A 385 19.60 2.07 -15.12
N VAL A 386 18.56 1.77 -14.34
CA VAL A 386 18.41 2.12 -12.92
C VAL A 386 18.46 0.83 -12.11
N HIS A 387 19.36 0.74 -11.13
CA HIS A 387 19.54 -0.42 -10.26
C HIS A 387 19.09 -0.09 -8.84
N PHE A 388 18.37 -1.03 -8.21
CA PHE A 388 18.04 -1.01 -6.78
C PHE A 388 18.85 -2.11 -6.07
N GLU A 389 19.80 -1.72 -5.20
CA GLU A 389 20.78 -2.63 -4.58
C GLU A 389 20.31 -3.27 -3.27
N ASP A 390 19.85 -2.49 -2.27
CA ASP A 390 19.48 -3.05 -0.96
C ASP A 390 18.01 -3.51 -0.87
N GLY A 391 17.32 -3.46 -2.00
CA GLY A 391 16.05 -4.17 -2.23
C GLY A 391 14.80 -3.41 -1.85
N GLU A 392 14.93 -2.24 -1.23
CA GLU A 392 13.82 -1.47 -0.67
C GLU A 392 13.01 -0.68 -1.72
N GLY A 393 13.36 -0.82 -3.01
CA GLY A 393 12.72 -0.11 -4.11
C GLY A 393 12.66 1.39 -3.89
N ILE A 394 11.64 2.07 -4.41
CA ILE A 394 11.46 3.53 -4.29
C ILE A 394 10.16 3.84 -3.54
N GLY A 395 10.23 4.62 -2.47
CA GLY A 395 9.01 5.07 -1.77
C GLY A 395 8.16 6.04 -2.59
N GLY A 396 8.76 6.74 -3.55
CA GLY A 396 8.17 7.79 -4.37
C GLY A 396 7.92 7.37 -5.81
N THR A 397 8.29 8.22 -6.78
CA THR A 397 8.08 7.94 -8.21
C THR A 397 9.39 7.86 -8.99
N LEU A 398 9.62 6.77 -9.73
CA LEU A 398 10.66 6.66 -10.74
C LEU A 398 10.06 6.89 -12.13
N VAL A 399 10.49 7.96 -12.81
CA VAL A 399 10.05 8.31 -14.17
C VAL A 399 11.13 7.93 -15.18
N MET A 400 10.81 6.94 -16.01
CA MET A 400 11.68 6.36 -17.04
C MET A 400 11.44 7.06 -18.39
N ASN A 401 12.23 8.10 -18.65
CA ASN A 401 12.19 8.94 -19.86
C ASN A 401 13.37 8.72 -20.80
N SER A 402 14.28 7.79 -20.49
CA SER A 402 15.49 7.59 -21.29
C SER A 402 15.14 7.06 -22.68
N THR A 403 15.86 7.55 -23.69
CA THR A 403 15.82 7.06 -25.07
C THR A 403 16.83 5.92 -25.33
N GLY A 404 17.60 5.53 -24.30
CA GLY A 404 18.53 4.41 -24.30
C GLY A 404 17.84 3.07 -24.07
N ALA A 405 18.47 2.15 -23.32
CA ALA A 405 17.83 0.87 -22.96
C ALA A 405 16.64 1.04 -21.99
N ASN A 406 16.66 2.09 -21.16
CA ASN A 406 15.57 2.47 -20.26
C ASN A 406 15.06 1.31 -19.39
N ARG A 407 16.00 0.61 -18.73
CA ARG A 407 15.76 -0.60 -17.94
C ARG A 407 15.79 -0.30 -16.44
N VAL A 408 14.83 -0.82 -15.69
CA VAL A 408 14.89 -0.90 -14.23
C VAL A 408 15.37 -2.30 -13.87
N VAL A 409 16.38 -2.40 -13.01
CA VAL A 409 16.94 -3.65 -12.53
C VAL A 409 16.68 -3.74 -11.03
N ILE A 410 15.93 -4.76 -10.63
CA ILE A 410 15.65 -5.07 -9.23
C ILE A 410 16.58 -6.23 -8.83
N ASP A 411 17.66 -5.89 -8.11
CA ASP A 411 18.71 -6.85 -7.72
C ASP A 411 18.75 -7.14 -6.21
N GLY A 412 18.04 -6.34 -5.40
CA GLY A 412 18.08 -6.45 -3.95
C GLY A 412 17.21 -7.54 -3.33
N SER A 413 17.10 -7.48 -1.99
CA SER A 413 16.54 -8.54 -1.16
C SER A 413 15.19 -8.24 -0.48
N ALA A 414 14.67 -7.02 -0.62
CA ALA A 414 13.58 -6.59 0.25
C ALA A 414 12.21 -7.10 -0.19
N SER A 415 11.33 -7.09 0.81
CA SER A 415 9.99 -7.62 0.72
C SER A 415 8.98 -6.62 0.16
N SER A 416 9.33 -5.40 -0.24
CA SER A 416 8.42 -4.35 -0.75
C SER A 416 9.21 -3.27 -1.48
N ALA A 417 9.07 -3.13 -2.81
CA ALA A 417 9.75 -2.07 -3.56
C ALA A 417 8.95 -0.74 -3.62
N GLY A 418 7.69 -0.71 -3.15
CA GLY A 418 6.91 0.52 -2.97
C GLY A 418 6.77 1.42 -4.21
N GLY A 419 5.99 2.49 -4.08
CA GLY A 419 6.02 3.63 -5.00
C GLY A 419 5.56 3.35 -6.44
N THR A 420 5.93 4.23 -7.37
CA THR A 420 5.42 4.22 -8.75
C THR A 420 6.54 4.18 -9.78
N PHE A 421 6.46 3.25 -10.73
CA PHE A 421 7.29 3.26 -11.94
C PHE A 421 6.49 3.80 -13.13
N ALA A 422 6.92 4.92 -13.70
CA ALA A 422 6.27 5.55 -14.84
C ALA A 422 7.14 5.51 -16.11
N PHE A 423 6.71 4.76 -17.13
CA PHE A 423 7.43 4.62 -18.39
C PHE A 423 6.83 5.52 -19.46
N ASN A 424 7.54 6.61 -19.81
CA ASN A 424 7.17 7.52 -20.89
C ASN A 424 7.96 7.27 -22.18
N GLN A 425 8.97 6.41 -22.12
CA GLN A 425 9.66 5.81 -23.27
C GLN A 425 9.61 4.29 -23.13
N PRO A 426 9.71 3.53 -24.24
CA PRO A 426 9.79 2.09 -24.15
C PRO A 426 10.89 1.66 -23.19
N GLY A 427 10.64 0.65 -22.38
CA GLY A 427 11.58 0.22 -21.34
C GLY A 427 11.35 -1.19 -20.86
N GLU A 428 12.18 -1.60 -19.91
CA GLU A 428 12.17 -2.96 -19.36
C GLU A 428 12.24 -2.91 -17.82
N ILE A 429 11.53 -3.82 -17.15
CA ILE A 429 11.73 -4.15 -15.74
C ILE A 429 12.37 -5.53 -15.74
N GLU A 430 13.63 -5.61 -15.32
CA GLU A 430 14.38 -6.84 -15.19
C GLU A 430 14.48 -7.23 -13.72
N HIS A 431 13.95 -8.41 -13.40
CA HIS A 431 14.02 -8.97 -12.07
C HIS A 431 15.25 -9.91 -11.97
N LYS A 432 16.30 -9.49 -11.24
CA LYS A 432 17.59 -10.21 -11.17
C LYS A 432 17.90 -10.92 -9.86
N SER A 433 17.14 -10.63 -8.81
CA SER A 433 17.53 -11.01 -7.46
C SER A 433 17.96 -12.48 -7.29
N ASP A 434 19.10 -12.65 -6.62
CA ASP A 434 19.75 -13.93 -6.36
C ASP A 434 19.47 -14.50 -4.96
N ILE A 435 18.67 -13.79 -4.16
CA ILE A 435 18.45 -14.17 -2.76
C ILE A 435 17.58 -15.41 -2.62
N ALA A 436 18.09 -16.34 -1.82
CA ALA A 436 17.52 -17.65 -1.56
C ALA A 436 16.29 -17.65 -0.62
N THR A 437 15.75 -16.49 -0.22
CA THR A 437 14.80 -16.41 0.90
C THR A 437 13.59 -15.51 0.70
N GLY A 438 13.44 -14.80 -0.42
CA GLY A 438 12.43 -13.75 -0.53
C GLY A 438 11.57 -13.83 -1.79
N ARG A 439 10.26 -13.74 -1.61
CA ARG A 439 9.40 -13.11 -2.62
C ARG A 439 9.80 -11.65 -2.67
N LEU A 440 10.19 -11.18 -3.83
CA LEU A 440 10.38 -9.76 -4.03
C LEU A 440 9.06 -9.15 -4.44
N GLN A 441 8.81 -7.97 -3.89
CA GLN A 441 7.64 -7.19 -4.23
C GLN A 441 8.11 -6.05 -5.13
N GLY A 442 7.38 -5.84 -6.22
CA GLY A 442 7.66 -4.81 -7.22
C GLY A 442 7.16 -3.44 -6.77
N PRO A 443 7.05 -2.49 -7.71
CA PRO A 443 6.51 -1.17 -7.39
C PRO A 443 5.05 -1.29 -6.96
N ASP A 444 4.52 -0.33 -6.19
CA ASP A 444 3.09 -0.30 -5.90
C ASP A 444 2.27 -0.11 -7.19
N LYS A 445 2.77 0.71 -8.11
CA LYS A 445 2.05 1.07 -9.34
C LYS A 445 2.97 1.11 -10.55
N ILE A 446 2.45 0.65 -11.69
CA ILE A 446 3.08 0.87 -13.00
C ILE A 446 2.22 1.79 -13.86
N VAL A 447 2.83 2.83 -14.43
CA VAL A 447 2.22 3.74 -15.41
C VAL A 447 2.86 3.48 -16.78
N ALA A 448 2.17 2.75 -17.65
CA ALA A 448 2.63 2.37 -18.98
C ALA A 448 2.15 3.39 -20.05
N ASN A 449 2.83 4.54 -20.14
CA ASN A 449 2.59 5.51 -21.21
C ASN A 449 3.34 5.14 -22.52
N ALA A 450 4.34 4.28 -22.41
CA ALA A 450 5.06 3.62 -23.50
C ALA A 450 5.22 2.12 -23.20
N GLU A 451 5.62 1.33 -24.21
CA GLU A 451 5.70 -0.13 -24.08
C GLU A 451 6.65 -0.55 -22.95
N VAL A 452 6.18 -1.43 -22.05
CA VAL A 452 6.98 -1.94 -20.93
C VAL A 452 7.18 -3.44 -21.11
N THR A 453 8.42 -3.91 -21.06
CA THR A 453 8.74 -5.33 -20.97
C THR A 453 9.01 -5.71 -19.52
N VAL A 454 8.26 -6.65 -18.96
CA VAL A 454 8.56 -7.28 -17.67
C VAL A 454 9.32 -8.57 -17.96
N ASN A 455 10.60 -8.61 -17.60
CA ASN A 455 11.50 -9.73 -17.89
C ASN A 455 11.74 -10.58 -16.64
N LEU A 456 11.09 -11.74 -16.62
CA LEU A 456 11.22 -12.80 -15.61
C LEU A 456 11.90 -14.06 -16.20
N THR A 457 12.77 -13.87 -17.20
CA THR A 457 13.45 -14.99 -17.89
C THR A 457 14.66 -15.53 -17.12
N ASN A 458 15.08 -14.84 -16.06
CA ASN A 458 16.16 -15.28 -15.20
C ASN A 458 15.79 -16.60 -14.49
N SER A 459 16.80 -17.39 -14.11
CA SER A 459 16.52 -18.62 -13.36
C SER A 459 16.33 -18.27 -11.88
N PRO A 460 15.20 -18.63 -11.25
CA PRO A 460 14.99 -18.35 -9.83
C PRO A 460 16.10 -19.03 -9.01
N PRO A 461 16.68 -18.36 -8.02
CA PRO A 461 17.73 -18.95 -7.18
C PRO A 461 17.20 -20.09 -6.28
N VAL A 462 15.92 -20.07 -5.91
CA VAL A 462 15.28 -21.11 -5.09
C VAL A 462 13.88 -21.50 -5.55
N ASP A 463 12.91 -20.59 -5.41
CA ASP A 463 11.50 -20.94 -5.34
C ASP A 463 10.65 -20.19 -6.35
N GLU A 464 10.89 -18.92 -6.67
CA GLU A 464 9.99 -18.14 -7.55
C GLU A 464 10.67 -16.84 -8.03
N LEU A 465 10.35 -16.35 -9.23
CA LEU A 465 10.58 -14.95 -9.61
C LEU A 465 9.23 -14.26 -9.70
N ARG A 466 8.95 -13.36 -8.76
CA ARG A 466 7.67 -12.67 -8.69
C ARG A 466 7.88 -11.17 -8.80
N LEU A 467 7.14 -10.51 -9.68
CA LEU A 467 6.99 -9.06 -9.68
C LEU A 467 5.55 -8.71 -9.28
N PHE A 468 5.41 -8.09 -8.12
CA PHE A 468 4.12 -7.73 -7.54
C PHE A 468 3.80 -6.24 -7.69
N VAL A 469 2.57 -5.91 -8.13
CA VAL A 469 2.09 -4.53 -8.32
C VAL A 469 0.81 -4.30 -7.52
N THR A 470 0.93 -3.75 -6.31
CA THR A 470 -0.13 -3.73 -5.28
C THR A 470 -1.31 -2.81 -5.61
N GLN A 471 -1.04 -1.62 -6.15
CA GLN A 471 -1.99 -0.56 -6.49
C GLN A 471 -2.41 -0.57 -7.97
N GLY A 472 -1.97 -1.57 -8.73
CA GLY A 472 -2.46 -1.83 -10.08
C GLY A 472 -1.72 -1.08 -11.20
N LEU A 473 -2.37 -1.02 -12.37
CA LEU A 473 -1.80 -0.50 -13.60
C LEU A 473 -2.54 0.75 -14.09
N THR A 474 -1.85 1.63 -14.80
CA THR A 474 -2.47 2.73 -15.56
C THR A 474 -1.74 2.98 -16.88
N GLY A 475 -2.36 3.74 -17.78
CA GLY A 475 -1.81 4.03 -19.11
C GLY A 475 -2.42 3.16 -20.20
N SER A 476 -1.97 3.37 -21.44
CA SER A 476 -2.57 2.75 -22.62
C SER A 476 -1.57 1.98 -23.49
N ALA A 477 -0.29 1.99 -23.14
CA ALA A 477 0.72 1.25 -23.87
C ALA A 477 0.74 -0.23 -23.46
N ASN A 478 1.37 -1.06 -24.27
CA ASN A 478 1.42 -2.50 -24.02
C ASN A 478 2.40 -2.85 -22.89
N ILE A 479 2.07 -3.91 -22.17
CA ILE A 479 2.96 -4.57 -21.22
C ILE A 479 3.25 -5.98 -21.75
N ILE A 480 4.52 -6.34 -21.89
CA ILE A 480 4.97 -7.64 -22.38
C ILE A 480 5.66 -8.37 -21.24
N VAL A 481 5.10 -9.49 -20.77
CA VAL A 481 5.63 -10.30 -19.68
C VAL A 481 6.30 -11.54 -20.25
N ASN A 482 7.62 -11.66 -20.04
CA ASN A 482 8.42 -12.78 -20.55
C ASN A 482 8.86 -13.67 -19.39
N GLY A 483 8.51 -14.96 -19.46
CA GLY A 483 8.98 -16.00 -18.54
C GLY A 483 10.14 -16.82 -19.08
N THR A 484 10.54 -17.84 -18.33
CA THR A 484 11.59 -18.79 -18.74
C THR A 484 11.13 -19.70 -19.87
N ALA A 485 12.03 -20.07 -20.79
CA ALA A 485 11.72 -20.97 -21.90
C ALA A 485 11.36 -22.40 -21.46
N ALA A 486 11.84 -22.82 -20.28
CA ALA A 486 11.53 -24.09 -19.62
C ALA A 486 10.65 -23.83 -18.40
N ASP A 487 9.79 -24.81 -18.07
CA ASP A 487 8.92 -24.74 -16.90
C ASP A 487 9.80 -24.64 -15.65
N PRO A 488 9.74 -23.51 -14.91
CA PRO A 488 10.56 -23.35 -13.72
C PRO A 488 10.11 -24.28 -12.59
N THR A 489 8.91 -24.89 -12.65
CA THR A 489 8.29 -25.66 -11.56
C THR A 489 9.20 -26.79 -11.04
N PHE A 490 9.80 -26.60 -9.86
CA PHE A 490 10.40 -27.66 -9.06
C PHE A 490 9.47 -28.06 -7.93
N ALA A 491 9.07 -29.33 -7.91
CA ALA A 491 8.27 -30.00 -6.87
C ALA A 491 6.86 -29.43 -6.59
N THR A 492 6.70 -28.17 -6.17
CA THR A 492 5.39 -27.57 -5.80
C THR A 492 5.28 -26.03 -5.87
N ARG A 493 6.37 -25.25 -6.06
CA ARG A 493 6.34 -23.80 -5.75
C ARG A 493 6.94 -22.82 -6.77
N THR A 494 7.46 -23.29 -7.90
CA THR A 494 8.19 -22.40 -8.82
C THR A 494 7.37 -21.94 -10.01
N ARG A 495 7.00 -20.66 -10.00
CA ARG A 495 6.48 -19.94 -11.17
C ARG A 495 7.33 -18.69 -11.39
N ASN A 496 7.35 -18.20 -12.63
CA ASN A 496 7.61 -16.79 -12.83
C ASN A 496 6.24 -16.14 -12.76
N GLU A 497 6.07 -15.11 -11.94
CA GLU A 497 4.75 -14.55 -11.66
C GLU A 497 4.79 -13.03 -11.79
N PHE A 498 3.82 -12.48 -12.50
CA PHE A 498 3.52 -11.06 -12.54
C PHE A 498 2.12 -10.86 -11.97
N GLU A 499 2.08 -10.33 -10.75
CA GLU A 499 0.87 -10.29 -9.92
C GLU A 499 0.38 -8.84 -9.80
N ILE A 500 -0.92 -8.61 -10.06
CA ILE A 500 -1.54 -7.28 -10.06
C ILE A 500 -2.64 -7.24 -9.00
N GLY A 501 -2.39 -6.47 -7.94
CA GLY A 501 -3.31 -6.21 -6.82
C GLY A 501 -3.01 -6.97 -5.55
N SER A 502 -3.33 -6.39 -4.39
CA SER A 502 -3.04 -6.97 -3.07
C SER A 502 -3.63 -8.38 -2.85
N THR A 503 -3.02 -9.15 -1.94
CA THR A 503 -3.54 -10.43 -1.41
C THR A 503 -4.60 -10.26 -0.32
N GLY A 504 -4.84 -9.02 0.14
CA GLY A 504 -5.81 -8.72 1.20
C GLY A 504 -7.21 -8.49 0.64
N GLU A 505 -8.23 -9.07 1.29
CA GLU A 505 -9.64 -9.06 0.87
C GLU A 505 -10.17 -7.62 0.73
N PRO A 506 -10.43 -7.14 -0.49
CA PRO A 506 -11.14 -5.88 -0.63
C PRO A 506 -12.65 -6.14 -0.55
N GLU A 507 -13.40 -5.32 0.19
CA GLU A 507 -14.87 -5.33 0.15
C GLU A 507 -15.40 -5.02 -1.26
N THR A 508 -14.65 -4.22 -2.01
CA THR A 508 -14.92 -3.89 -3.41
C THR A 508 -13.63 -4.00 -4.20
N LEU A 509 -13.62 -4.84 -5.24
CA LEU A 509 -12.46 -4.99 -6.11
C LEU A 509 -12.12 -3.64 -6.76
N PRO A 510 -10.90 -3.11 -6.56
CA PRO A 510 -10.48 -1.89 -7.21
C PRO A 510 -10.52 -2.03 -8.74
N VAL A 511 -10.85 -0.94 -9.41
CA VAL A 511 -10.83 -0.84 -10.88
C VAL A 511 -9.63 0.00 -11.29
N ASP A 512 -8.82 -0.54 -12.20
CA ASP A 512 -7.67 0.12 -12.79
C ASP A 512 -8.06 0.80 -14.12
N ASP A 513 -7.49 1.99 -14.38
CA ASP A 513 -7.69 2.75 -15.62
C ASP A 513 -6.78 2.28 -16.77
N TYR A 514 -6.13 1.12 -16.65
CA TYR A 514 -5.26 0.60 -17.70
C TYR A 514 -6.06 0.13 -18.92
N SER A 515 -5.65 0.58 -20.12
CA SER A 515 -6.34 0.28 -21.39
C SER A 515 -5.45 -0.39 -22.44
N GLY A 516 -4.20 -0.69 -22.10
CA GLY A 516 -3.25 -1.32 -23.00
C GLY A 516 -3.52 -2.81 -23.21
N THR A 517 -2.55 -3.51 -23.81
CA THR A 517 -2.56 -4.97 -23.92
C THR A 517 -1.47 -5.58 -23.04
N ILE A 518 -1.82 -6.53 -22.18
CA ILE A 518 -0.88 -7.37 -21.42
C ILE A 518 -0.62 -8.63 -22.25
N THR A 519 0.62 -8.89 -22.64
CA THR A 519 0.99 -10.07 -23.43
C THR A 519 1.92 -10.97 -22.62
N THR A 520 1.59 -12.25 -22.48
CA THR A 520 2.41 -13.21 -21.75
C THR A 520 3.14 -14.14 -22.72
N ASN A 521 4.42 -14.43 -22.46
CA ASN A 521 5.26 -15.29 -23.29
C ASN A 521 6.03 -16.33 -22.46
N ASP A 522 6.10 -17.56 -22.96
CA ASP A 522 6.80 -18.69 -22.33
C ASP A 522 6.23 -19.02 -20.93
N TYR A 523 7.01 -19.65 -20.04
CA TYR A 523 6.51 -20.06 -18.73
C TYR A 523 6.48 -18.88 -17.76
N VAL A 524 5.39 -18.13 -17.79
CA VAL A 524 5.05 -17.08 -16.83
C VAL A 524 3.58 -17.14 -16.49
N ASP A 525 3.27 -16.83 -15.25
CA ASP A 525 1.93 -16.62 -14.73
C ASP A 525 1.66 -15.12 -14.63
N VAL A 526 0.51 -14.69 -15.13
CA VAL A 526 0.00 -13.34 -14.89
C VAL A 526 -1.25 -13.50 -14.04
N GLU A 527 -1.16 -13.04 -12.80
CA GLU A 527 -2.25 -13.09 -11.85
C GLU A 527 -2.91 -11.71 -11.75
N ILE A 528 -4.22 -11.64 -12.00
CA ILE A 528 -4.98 -10.39 -11.94
C ILE A 528 -6.02 -10.45 -10.84
N ARG A 529 -5.90 -9.56 -9.85
CA ARG A 529 -6.83 -9.42 -8.72
C ARG A 529 -7.58 -8.10 -8.68
N ARG A 530 -7.46 -7.30 -9.74
CA ARG A 530 -8.10 -5.98 -9.90
C ARG A 530 -8.82 -5.94 -11.24
N SER A 531 -9.94 -5.22 -11.29
CA SER A 531 -10.69 -5.09 -12.53
C SER A 531 -9.97 -4.16 -13.51
N GLN A 532 -9.81 -4.59 -14.75
CA GLN A 532 -9.19 -3.85 -15.86
C GLN A 532 -10.10 -3.87 -17.09
N PRO A 533 -11.31 -3.26 -17.01
CA PRO A 533 -12.35 -3.43 -18.02
C PRO A 533 -11.97 -2.87 -19.40
N ASN A 534 -10.97 -1.99 -19.49
CA ASN A 534 -10.48 -1.43 -20.76
C ASN A 534 -9.25 -2.17 -21.32
N ALA A 535 -8.70 -3.14 -20.58
CA ALA A 535 -7.49 -3.86 -20.97
C ALA A 535 -7.80 -5.06 -21.86
N GLN A 536 -6.79 -5.49 -22.63
CA GLN A 536 -6.78 -6.81 -23.25
C GLN A 536 -5.65 -7.64 -22.67
N VAL A 537 -5.89 -8.93 -22.47
CA VAL A 537 -4.86 -9.90 -22.10
C VAL A 537 -4.67 -10.91 -23.22
N VAL A 538 -3.43 -11.07 -23.67
CA VAL A 538 -3.02 -12.02 -24.70
C VAL A 538 -2.07 -13.04 -24.08
N VAL A 539 -2.51 -14.29 -23.99
CA VAL A 539 -1.74 -15.39 -23.41
C VAL A 539 -1.12 -16.21 -24.52
N ASN A 540 0.21 -16.14 -24.69
CA ASN A 540 0.91 -16.95 -25.69
C ASN A 540 1.35 -18.32 -25.14
N ASN A 541 2.00 -19.11 -25.99
CA ASN A 541 2.40 -20.47 -25.71
C ASN A 541 3.13 -20.62 -24.36
N LYS A 542 2.60 -21.49 -23.48
CA LYS A 542 3.01 -21.79 -22.10
C LYS A 542 2.72 -20.73 -21.05
N GLY A 543 2.26 -19.54 -21.45
CA GLY A 543 1.81 -18.51 -20.52
C GLY A 543 0.54 -18.96 -19.80
N THR A 544 0.35 -18.47 -18.58
CA THR A 544 -0.88 -18.64 -17.81
C THR A 544 -1.44 -17.26 -17.48
N LEU A 545 -2.76 -17.11 -17.59
CA LEU A 545 -3.51 -16.03 -16.97
C LEU A 545 -4.33 -16.65 -15.84
N GLU A 546 -4.10 -16.20 -14.62
CA GLU A 546 -4.80 -16.62 -13.40
C GLU A 546 -5.60 -15.43 -12.84
N MET A 547 -6.77 -15.71 -12.25
CA MET A 547 -7.67 -14.69 -11.73
C MET A 547 -8.34 -15.14 -10.44
N GLY A 548 -8.24 -14.37 -9.37
CA GLY A 548 -8.98 -14.62 -8.13
C GLY A 548 -8.32 -14.01 -6.90
N HIS A 549 -8.78 -14.40 -5.72
CA HIS A 549 -8.29 -13.92 -4.43
C HIS A 549 -8.36 -15.01 -3.33
N GLU A 550 -7.71 -14.80 -2.18
CA GLU A 550 -7.56 -15.77 -1.07
C GLU A 550 -8.82 -16.08 -0.23
N SER A 551 -9.89 -15.28 -0.28
CA SER A 551 -11.05 -15.35 0.63
C SER A 551 -12.27 -14.58 0.06
N VAL A 552 -12.43 -14.62 -1.25
CA VAL A 552 -13.56 -14.00 -1.95
C VAL A 552 -14.86 -14.76 -1.69
N THR A 553 -15.93 -14.02 -1.44
CA THR A 553 -17.30 -14.53 -1.52
C THR A 553 -17.63 -14.89 -2.97
N PRO A 554 -18.56 -15.84 -3.24
CA PRO A 554 -18.99 -16.21 -4.59
C PRO A 554 -19.47 -15.04 -5.47
N ASP A 555 -19.74 -13.87 -4.87
CA ASP A 555 -20.24 -12.67 -5.53
C ASP A 555 -19.14 -11.76 -6.12
N HIS A 556 -17.86 -12.09 -5.94
CA HIS A 556 -16.76 -11.28 -6.48
C HIS A 556 -16.40 -11.67 -7.92
N SER A 557 -16.31 -10.66 -8.79
CA SER A 557 -15.89 -10.81 -10.19
C SER A 557 -14.77 -9.84 -10.57
N VAL A 558 -13.79 -10.32 -11.34
CA VAL A 558 -12.82 -9.44 -12.00
C VAL A 558 -13.30 -9.16 -13.41
N ALA A 559 -13.44 -7.87 -13.72
CA ALA A 559 -13.76 -7.41 -15.05
C ALA A 559 -12.50 -7.20 -15.89
N ILE A 560 -12.44 -7.78 -17.10
CA ILE A 560 -11.38 -7.55 -18.10
C ILE A 560 -12.04 -7.15 -19.42
N GLY A 561 -11.41 -6.29 -20.22
CA GLY A 561 -12.01 -5.88 -21.49
C GLY A 561 -12.03 -6.98 -22.56
N GLU A 562 -10.94 -7.73 -22.70
CA GLU A 562 -10.83 -8.76 -23.73
C GLU A 562 -9.74 -9.79 -23.35
N VAL A 563 -9.98 -11.07 -23.65
CA VAL A 563 -8.98 -12.13 -23.42
C VAL A 563 -8.78 -12.96 -24.69
N VAL A 564 -7.51 -13.13 -25.07
CA VAL A 564 -7.09 -13.98 -26.18
C VAL A 564 -6.07 -15.00 -25.67
N VAL A 565 -6.38 -16.28 -25.78
CA VAL A 565 -5.48 -17.38 -25.42
C VAL A 565 -5.04 -18.08 -26.70
N ASN A 566 -3.76 -17.95 -27.03
CA ASN A 566 -3.15 -18.57 -28.20
C ASN A 566 -2.70 -20.00 -27.88
N SER A 567 -2.48 -20.82 -28.93
CA SER A 567 -2.09 -22.23 -28.81
C SER A 567 -0.98 -22.45 -27.76
N GLY A 568 -1.23 -23.36 -26.82
CA GLY A 568 -0.32 -23.69 -25.72
C GLY A 568 -0.44 -22.79 -24.49
N GLY A 569 -1.21 -21.70 -24.54
CA GLY A 569 -1.53 -20.87 -23.38
C GLY A 569 -2.62 -21.48 -22.49
N ILE A 570 -2.70 -20.98 -21.26
CA ILE A 570 -3.64 -21.42 -20.23
C ILE A 570 -4.45 -20.22 -19.72
N LEU A 571 -5.76 -20.35 -19.66
CA LEU A 571 -6.65 -19.48 -18.89
C LEU A 571 -7.12 -20.25 -17.65
N GLU A 572 -6.85 -19.72 -16.47
CA GLU A 572 -7.27 -20.26 -15.18
C GLU A 572 -8.21 -19.26 -14.52
N VAL A 573 -9.49 -19.64 -14.39
CA VAL A 573 -10.47 -18.87 -13.62
C VAL A 573 -10.47 -19.45 -12.21
N GLY A 574 -10.47 -18.59 -11.20
CA GLY A 574 -10.31 -18.97 -9.80
C GLY A 574 -8.85 -18.88 -9.35
N TYR A 575 -8.68 -18.70 -8.04
CA TYR A 575 -7.37 -18.55 -7.41
C TYR A 575 -6.82 -19.89 -6.93
N GLN A 576 -5.52 -20.14 -7.06
CA GLN A 576 -4.83 -21.26 -6.43
C GLN A 576 -3.82 -20.76 -5.37
N ALA A 577 -4.22 -20.80 -4.10
CA ALA A 577 -3.25 -20.72 -3.00
C ALA A 577 -2.41 -22.00 -3.05
N LYS A 578 -1.07 -21.90 -3.12
CA LYS A 578 -0.16 -23.07 -3.06
C LYS A 578 0.61 -23.17 -1.75
N GLU A 579 0.61 -22.11 -0.95
CA GLU A 579 1.56 -21.94 0.15
C GLU A 579 1.20 -22.73 1.39
N THR A 580 -0.09 -22.98 1.61
CA THR A 580 -0.63 -23.64 2.81
C THR A 580 -1.49 -24.88 2.48
N GLY A 581 -1.39 -25.36 1.24
CA GLY A 581 -2.15 -26.44 0.60
C GLY A 581 -2.65 -25.96 -0.77
N ASP A 582 -3.10 -26.84 -1.67
CA ASP A 582 -3.67 -26.48 -2.98
C ASP A 582 -5.12 -25.98 -2.83
N TRP A 583 -5.29 -24.78 -2.28
CA TRP A 583 -6.63 -24.26 -1.98
C TRP A 583 -7.09 -23.45 -3.15
N ARG A 584 -8.39 -23.56 -3.46
CA ARG A 584 -8.92 -22.82 -4.57
C ARG A 584 -10.33 -22.30 -4.32
N TYR A 585 -10.58 -21.06 -4.71
CA TYR A 585 -11.84 -20.37 -4.48
C TYR A 585 -12.57 -20.12 -5.79
N PRO A 586 -13.90 -20.37 -5.84
CA PRO A 586 -14.72 -20.01 -6.98
C PRO A 586 -14.60 -18.55 -7.33
N TYR A 587 -14.57 -18.26 -8.62
CA TYR A 587 -14.50 -16.90 -9.10
C TYR A 587 -15.25 -16.69 -10.40
N GLN A 588 -15.66 -15.45 -10.64
CA GLN A 588 -16.21 -15.05 -11.92
C GLN A 588 -15.23 -14.15 -12.68
N LEU A 589 -14.90 -14.56 -13.90
CA LEU A 589 -14.31 -13.65 -14.88
C LEU A 589 -15.43 -12.98 -15.66
N THR A 590 -15.49 -11.65 -15.62
CA THR A 590 -16.40 -10.85 -16.44
C THR A 590 -15.62 -10.20 -17.58
N LEU A 591 -16.07 -10.39 -18.82
CA LEU A 591 -15.50 -9.75 -20.00
C LEU A 591 -16.42 -8.64 -20.46
N THR A 592 -15.98 -7.39 -20.30
CA THR A 592 -16.85 -6.21 -20.44
C THR A 592 -16.61 -5.49 -21.76
N ASP A 593 -17.68 -5.12 -22.45
CA ASP A 593 -17.65 -4.17 -23.57
C ASP A 593 -17.42 -2.75 -23.02
N SER A 594 -16.16 -2.32 -23.00
CA SER A 594 -15.81 -1.01 -22.45
C SER A 594 -14.61 -0.37 -23.15
N GLY A 595 -14.66 0.96 -23.27
CA GLY A 595 -13.65 1.74 -23.97
C GLY A 595 -13.54 1.34 -25.44
N THR A 596 -12.45 0.65 -25.80
CA THR A 596 -12.21 0.11 -27.15
C THR A 596 -12.23 -1.42 -27.20
N ARG A 597 -12.64 -2.08 -26.12
CA ARG A 597 -12.66 -3.54 -25.98
C ARG A 597 -14.09 -4.05 -26.08
N SER A 598 -14.27 -5.15 -26.79
CA SER A 598 -15.60 -5.70 -27.11
C SER A 598 -16.15 -6.67 -26.06
N GLY A 599 -15.41 -6.98 -24.99
CA GLY A 599 -15.78 -8.06 -24.07
C GLY A 599 -15.57 -9.47 -24.63
N ASP A 600 -14.68 -9.66 -25.62
CA ASP A 600 -14.51 -10.95 -26.30
C ASP A 600 -13.61 -11.94 -25.53
N LEU A 601 -13.90 -13.24 -25.68
CA LEU A 601 -12.99 -14.33 -25.33
C LEU A 601 -12.62 -15.12 -26.59
N THR A 602 -11.33 -15.28 -26.85
CA THR A 602 -10.86 -16.18 -27.92
C THR A 602 -9.94 -17.26 -27.35
N LEU A 603 -10.35 -18.52 -27.49
CA LEU A 603 -9.53 -19.69 -27.17
C LEU A 603 -9.09 -20.35 -28.48
N ALA A 604 -7.79 -20.43 -28.72
CA ALA A 604 -7.24 -21.13 -29.89
C ALA A 604 -7.11 -22.64 -29.66
N ASN A 605 -6.94 -23.42 -30.74
CA ASN A 605 -6.61 -24.84 -30.62
C ASN A 605 -5.33 -25.06 -29.80
N GLY A 606 -5.31 -26.10 -28.97
CA GLY A 606 -4.18 -26.45 -28.12
C GLY A 606 -4.06 -25.59 -26.86
N THR A 607 -5.04 -24.73 -26.56
CA THR A 607 -5.15 -24.03 -25.27
C THR A 607 -5.74 -24.93 -24.18
N PHE A 608 -5.58 -24.49 -22.93
CA PHE A 608 -6.31 -25.04 -21.79
C PHE A 608 -7.12 -23.96 -21.10
N THR A 609 -8.37 -24.27 -20.77
CA THR A 609 -9.18 -23.49 -19.83
C THR A 609 -9.35 -24.30 -18.57
N ARG A 610 -8.92 -23.77 -17.42
CA ARG A 610 -9.05 -24.39 -16.12
C ARG A 610 -10.12 -23.66 -15.33
N MET A 611 -11.04 -24.45 -14.80
CA MET A 611 -12.14 -24.01 -13.95
C MET A 611 -12.30 -25.03 -12.83
N GLN A 612 -13.06 -24.66 -11.82
CA GLN A 612 -13.21 -25.40 -10.60
C GLN A 612 -14.67 -25.47 -10.20
N VAL A 613 -15.01 -26.57 -9.54
CA VAL A 613 -16.29 -26.72 -8.85
C VAL A 613 -15.94 -26.92 -7.39
N ASN A 614 -15.99 -25.83 -6.64
CA ASN A 614 -15.59 -25.76 -5.23
C ASN A 614 -16.67 -25.01 -4.45
N GLY A 615 -17.12 -25.54 -3.32
CA GLY A 615 -18.08 -24.81 -2.50
C GLY A 615 -19.03 -25.69 -1.74
N THR A 616 -20.06 -25.08 -1.18
CA THR A 616 -21.08 -25.72 -0.32
C THR A 616 -22.41 -25.96 -1.02
N ALA A 617 -22.64 -25.30 -2.15
CA ALA A 617 -23.88 -25.32 -2.91
C ALA A 617 -23.63 -25.43 -4.43
N ALA A 618 -24.67 -25.79 -5.17
CA ALA A 618 -24.63 -25.98 -6.62
C ALA A 618 -24.24 -24.71 -7.42
N GLY A 619 -24.27 -23.54 -6.79
CA GLY A 619 -23.94 -22.24 -7.39
C GLY A 619 -22.51 -21.77 -7.16
N GLU A 620 -21.70 -22.51 -6.40
CA GLU A 620 -20.32 -22.13 -6.07
C GLU A 620 -19.35 -22.85 -7.04
N PHE A 621 -19.03 -22.21 -8.15
CA PHE A 621 -18.12 -22.73 -9.17
C PHE A 621 -17.54 -21.57 -10.01
N ASP A 622 -16.45 -21.83 -10.73
CA ASP A 622 -15.85 -20.83 -11.61
C ASP A 622 -16.71 -20.58 -12.85
N SER A 623 -16.93 -19.31 -13.19
CA SER A 623 -17.73 -18.93 -14.35
C SER A 623 -17.06 -17.84 -15.19
N ILE A 624 -17.36 -17.86 -16.49
CA ILE A 624 -17.02 -16.77 -17.41
C ILE A 624 -18.32 -16.13 -17.87
N VAL A 625 -18.43 -14.82 -17.71
CA VAL A 625 -19.51 -14.00 -18.25
C VAL A 625 -18.91 -13.04 -19.25
N ALA A 626 -19.44 -12.94 -20.46
CA ALA A 626 -18.91 -12.03 -21.48
C ALA A 626 -20.00 -11.19 -22.15
N ASP A 627 -19.71 -9.92 -22.42
CA ASP A 627 -20.56 -9.06 -23.24
C ASP A 627 -20.35 -9.32 -24.74
N GLY A 628 -19.12 -9.75 -25.09
CA GLY A 628 -18.67 -9.97 -26.46
C GLY A 628 -18.85 -11.40 -26.97
N THR A 629 -18.23 -11.70 -28.11
CA THR A 629 -18.21 -13.04 -28.71
C THR A 629 -17.22 -13.94 -27.98
N ILE A 630 -17.65 -15.16 -27.68
CA ILE A 630 -16.79 -16.22 -27.15
C ILE A 630 -16.51 -17.23 -28.25
N THR A 631 -15.24 -17.36 -28.63
CA THR A 631 -14.78 -18.40 -29.56
C THR A 631 -14.09 -19.52 -28.79
N LEU A 632 -14.68 -20.72 -28.82
CA LEU A 632 -14.21 -21.90 -28.10
C LEU A 632 -13.46 -22.88 -29.01
N ASP A 633 -12.30 -23.32 -28.50
CA ASP A 633 -11.43 -24.39 -29.02
C ASP A 633 -10.65 -24.95 -27.79
N GLY A 634 -9.65 -25.81 -27.99
CA GLY A 634 -8.76 -26.26 -26.92
C GLY A 634 -9.40 -27.24 -25.93
N THR A 635 -8.85 -27.35 -24.73
CA THR A 635 -9.31 -28.31 -23.72
C THR A 635 -9.86 -27.62 -22.47
N LEU A 636 -11.09 -27.93 -22.10
CA LEU A 636 -11.63 -27.59 -20.78
C LEU A 636 -11.14 -28.61 -19.73
N GLN A 637 -10.59 -28.10 -18.63
CA GLN A 637 -10.14 -28.89 -17.49
C GLN A 637 -10.89 -28.41 -16.23
N ILE A 638 -11.64 -29.32 -15.61
CA ILE A 638 -12.37 -29.03 -14.37
C ILE A 638 -11.66 -29.69 -13.20
N TYR A 639 -11.29 -28.89 -12.21
CA TYR A 639 -10.80 -29.35 -10.92
C TYR A 639 -11.96 -29.50 -9.94
N VAL A 640 -12.04 -30.63 -9.25
CA VAL A 640 -13.09 -30.89 -8.26
C VAL A 640 -12.46 -31.16 -6.90
N ASP A 641 -12.89 -30.41 -5.88
CA ASP A 641 -12.45 -30.54 -4.48
C ASP A 641 -10.92 -30.64 -4.30
N PRO A 642 -10.14 -29.61 -4.71
CA PRO A 642 -8.68 -29.67 -4.71
C PRO A 642 -8.07 -29.75 -3.30
N ASP A 643 -8.52 -28.98 -2.29
CA ASP A 643 -8.14 -29.29 -0.90
C ASP A 643 -9.01 -28.65 0.21
N SER A 644 -9.07 -29.31 1.37
CA SER A 644 -9.68 -28.79 2.61
C SER A 644 -8.60 -28.76 3.69
N ARG A 645 -8.21 -27.57 4.17
CA ARG A 645 -7.08 -27.33 5.07
C ARG A 645 -6.85 -28.40 6.16
N PRO A 646 -5.73 -29.14 6.15
CA PRO A 646 -5.37 -30.05 7.23
C PRO A 646 -5.03 -29.27 8.52
N GLY A 647 -5.80 -29.44 9.59
CA GLY A 647 -5.45 -28.96 10.93
C GLY A 647 -6.16 -27.68 11.42
N LEU A 648 -6.99 -27.05 10.59
CA LEU A 648 -8.12 -26.29 11.14
C LEU A 648 -9.28 -27.23 11.44
N PRO A 649 -10.11 -26.97 12.47
CA PRO A 649 -11.29 -27.79 12.74
C PRO A 649 -12.11 -27.96 11.46
N LEU A 650 -12.23 -29.22 11.05
CA LEU A 650 -12.82 -29.80 9.82
C LEU A 650 -14.30 -29.43 9.53
N GLU A 651 -14.85 -28.38 10.13
CA GLU A 651 -16.31 -28.21 10.26
C GLU A 651 -16.94 -27.01 9.53
N ILE A 652 -16.22 -26.17 8.77
CA ILE A 652 -16.84 -24.91 8.29
C ILE A 652 -17.09 -24.80 6.78
N ASN A 653 -16.52 -25.67 5.91
CA ASN A 653 -16.94 -25.69 4.50
C ASN A 653 -17.39 -27.10 4.08
N PRO A 654 -18.70 -27.42 4.15
CA PRO A 654 -19.20 -28.67 3.59
C PRO A 654 -18.89 -28.71 2.09
N VAL A 655 -18.17 -29.73 1.65
CA VAL A 655 -17.87 -29.95 0.23
C VAL A 655 -19.16 -30.30 -0.50
N TYR A 656 -19.48 -29.56 -1.55
CA TYR A 656 -20.57 -29.86 -2.46
C TYR A 656 -20.37 -31.26 -3.05
N ASP A 657 -21.37 -32.14 -2.91
CA ASP A 657 -21.38 -33.51 -3.41
C ASP A 657 -22.31 -33.56 -4.63
N PRO A 658 -21.80 -33.41 -5.86
CA PRO A 658 -22.64 -33.29 -7.03
C PRO A 658 -23.46 -34.55 -7.27
N ILE A 659 -24.72 -34.40 -7.62
CA ILE A 659 -25.63 -35.49 -7.95
C ILE A 659 -25.96 -35.49 -9.43
N VAL A 660 -26.38 -36.66 -9.94
CA VAL A 660 -26.80 -36.79 -11.33
C VAL A 660 -27.96 -35.84 -11.63
N GLY A 661 -27.81 -35.03 -12.67
CA GLY A 661 -28.76 -34.01 -13.11
C GLY A 661 -28.38 -32.60 -12.68
N ASP A 662 -27.36 -32.41 -11.84
CA ASP A 662 -26.85 -31.09 -11.53
C ASP A 662 -26.25 -30.43 -12.77
N THR A 663 -26.46 -29.12 -12.89
CA THR A 663 -25.95 -28.30 -13.99
C THR A 663 -25.24 -27.06 -13.46
N PHE A 664 -24.12 -26.69 -14.07
CA PHE A 664 -23.33 -25.50 -13.73
C PHE A 664 -23.14 -24.63 -14.97
N ASP A 665 -23.48 -23.35 -14.89
CA ASP A 665 -23.39 -22.38 -15.98
C ASP A 665 -21.97 -21.82 -16.11
N ILE A 666 -21.06 -22.61 -16.71
CA ILE A 666 -19.63 -22.29 -16.74
C ILE A 666 -19.28 -21.14 -17.70
N ILE A 667 -20.08 -20.92 -18.74
CA ILE A 667 -19.91 -19.80 -19.67
C ILE A 667 -21.26 -19.23 -20.04
N ASN A 668 -21.43 -17.93 -19.85
CA ASN A 668 -22.62 -17.20 -20.22
C ASN A 668 -22.26 -15.93 -21.01
N ILE A 669 -23.06 -15.60 -22.01
CA ILE A 669 -23.03 -14.26 -22.61
C ILE A 669 -23.96 -13.38 -21.77
N SER A 670 -23.37 -12.42 -21.07
CA SER A 670 -24.09 -11.32 -20.47
C SER A 670 -24.87 -10.63 -21.59
N GLY A 671 -26.18 -10.43 -21.40
CA GLY A 671 -26.99 -9.67 -22.34
C GLY A 671 -26.65 -8.17 -22.32
N GLY A 672 -25.37 -7.80 -22.30
CA GLY A 672 -24.89 -6.48 -21.90
C GLY A 672 -25.32 -6.09 -20.48
N PRO A 673 -24.83 -4.97 -19.94
CA PRO A 673 -25.54 -4.32 -18.86
C PRO A 673 -26.96 -4.02 -19.37
N LEU A 674 -27.95 -4.66 -18.76
CA LEU A 674 -29.34 -4.27 -18.97
C LEU A 674 -29.40 -2.78 -18.68
N LEU A 675 -29.82 -1.99 -19.66
CA LEU A 675 -30.07 -0.57 -19.41
C LEU A 675 -31.11 -0.54 -18.30
N ALA A 676 -30.78 0.08 -17.18
CA ALA A 676 -31.64 0.03 -15.99
C ALA A 676 -33.07 0.54 -16.27
N ALA A 677 -33.24 1.35 -17.32
CA ALA A 677 -34.52 1.84 -17.80
C ALA A 677 -35.13 1.07 -18.99
N ASP A 678 -34.59 -0.08 -19.39
CA ASP A 678 -35.13 -1.01 -20.39
C ASP A 678 -36.18 -1.91 -19.69
N PHE A 679 -37.30 -1.28 -19.34
CA PHE A 679 -38.37 -1.88 -18.55
C PHE A 679 -39.13 -2.96 -19.32
N ASP A 680 -39.18 -2.89 -20.65
CA ASP A 680 -39.83 -3.90 -21.48
C ASP A 680 -38.89 -5.06 -21.88
N GLY A 681 -37.59 -4.93 -21.56
CA GLY A 681 -36.55 -5.92 -21.81
C GLY A 681 -36.22 -6.11 -23.29
N SER A 682 -36.50 -5.10 -24.12
CA SER A 682 -36.24 -5.14 -25.57
C SER A 682 -34.77 -4.96 -25.92
N GLY A 683 -33.94 -4.52 -24.98
CA GLY A 683 -32.57 -4.10 -25.19
C GLY A 683 -32.46 -2.65 -25.67
N THR A 684 -33.52 -1.85 -25.61
CA THR A 684 -33.49 -0.44 -26.01
C THR A 684 -34.34 0.39 -25.09
N VAL A 685 -33.84 1.54 -24.62
CA VAL A 685 -34.64 2.45 -23.78
C VAL A 685 -35.35 3.44 -24.68
N ASP A 686 -36.60 3.16 -25.02
CA ASP A 686 -37.40 3.97 -25.93
C ASP A 686 -38.79 4.35 -25.37
N GLY A 687 -39.74 4.61 -26.26
CA GLY A 687 -41.10 5.00 -25.88
C GLY A 687 -41.95 3.85 -25.31
N LEU A 688 -41.55 2.60 -25.51
CA LEU A 688 -42.20 1.43 -24.90
C LEU A 688 -41.85 1.34 -23.41
N ASP A 689 -40.59 1.54 -23.05
CA ASP A 689 -40.18 1.61 -21.65
C ASP A 689 -40.84 2.78 -20.92
N LEU A 690 -40.97 3.92 -21.59
CA LEU A 690 -41.72 5.03 -21.02
C LEU A 690 -43.16 4.63 -20.68
N ALA A 691 -43.81 3.86 -21.56
CA ALA A 691 -45.16 3.40 -21.31
C ALA A 691 -45.21 2.43 -20.12
N ASP A 692 -44.22 1.56 -19.97
CA ASP A 692 -44.13 0.64 -18.83
C ASP A 692 -43.87 1.40 -17.52
N TRP A 693 -42.95 2.36 -17.52
CA TRP A 693 -42.76 3.28 -16.39
C TRP A 693 -44.03 4.06 -16.03
N GLU A 694 -44.76 4.59 -17.02
CA GLU A 694 -46.03 5.29 -16.78
C GLU A 694 -47.08 4.38 -16.11
N THR A 695 -47.05 3.06 -16.37
CA THR A 695 -47.95 2.10 -15.72
C THR A 695 -47.51 1.70 -14.32
N ALA A 696 -46.20 1.65 -14.06
CA ALA A 696 -45.62 1.29 -12.77
C ALA A 696 -45.54 2.47 -11.79
N TYR A 697 -45.52 3.73 -12.28
CA TYR A 697 -45.30 4.92 -11.47
C TYR A 697 -46.26 5.03 -10.27
N GLY A 698 -45.71 4.88 -9.07
CA GLY A 698 -46.46 4.91 -7.81
C GLY A 698 -47.40 3.71 -7.59
N VAL A 699 -47.25 2.64 -8.38
CA VAL A 699 -48.06 1.42 -8.32
C VAL A 699 -47.24 0.24 -7.76
N ASP A 700 -46.12 -0.09 -8.39
CA ASP A 700 -45.21 -1.18 -8.02
C ASP A 700 -43.76 -0.87 -8.42
N ASP A 701 -42.89 -1.87 -8.43
CA ASP A 701 -41.45 -1.81 -8.68
C ASP A 701 -41.06 -2.30 -10.10
N ASN A 702 -42.03 -2.51 -11.00
CA ASN A 702 -41.75 -3.06 -12.33
C ASN A 702 -40.94 -2.11 -13.25
N ALA A 703 -40.80 -0.83 -12.89
CA ALA A 703 -39.95 0.15 -13.58
C ALA A 703 -39.01 0.88 -12.59
N ASP A 704 -38.42 0.12 -11.67
CA ASP A 704 -37.42 0.56 -10.69
C ASP A 704 -36.00 0.50 -11.30
N ALA A 705 -35.59 1.59 -11.94
CA ALA A 705 -34.29 1.70 -12.59
C ALA A 705 -33.15 2.01 -11.63
N ASN A 706 -33.43 2.45 -10.40
CA ASN A 706 -32.38 2.76 -9.41
C ASN A 706 -32.24 1.67 -8.32
N GLY A 707 -33.13 0.67 -8.30
CA GLY A 707 -33.11 -0.45 -7.36
C GLY A 707 -33.61 -0.09 -5.95
N ASP A 708 -34.37 0.98 -5.78
CA ASP A 708 -34.88 1.43 -4.49
C ASP A 708 -36.22 0.77 -4.07
N GLY A 709 -36.76 -0.09 -4.93
CA GLY A 709 -38.01 -0.82 -4.76
C GLY A 709 -39.26 0.00 -5.11
N LEU A 710 -39.13 1.17 -5.76
CA LEU A 710 -40.25 2.05 -6.12
C LEU A 710 -40.09 2.65 -7.51
N SER A 711 -41.03 2.42 -8.43
CA SER A 711 -41.07 3.17 -9.69
C SER A 711 -41.55 4.61 -9.47
N ASN A 712 -40.63 5.57 -9.49
CA ASN A 712 -40.85 6.96 -9.16
C ASN A 712 -40.11 7.93 -10.11
N GLY A 713 -39.97 9.20 -9.70
CA GLY A 713 -39.36 10.23 -10.53
C GLY A 713 -37.85 10.07 -10.72
N LEU A 714 -37.18 9.32 -9.84
CA LEU A 714 -35.76 8.99 -9.97
C LEU A 714 -35.53 7.95 -11.09
N ASP A 715 -36.44 6.99 -11.24
CA ASP A 715 -36.38 6.01 -12.34
C ASP A 715 -36.70 6.66 -13.68
N PHE A 716 -37.63 7.62 -13.67
CA PHE A 716 -37.87 8.44 -14.85
C PHE A 716 -36.63 9.20 -15.27
N LEU A 717 -35.85 9.71 -14.31
CA LEU A 717 -34.60 10.38 -14.61
C LEU A 717 -33.59 9.41 -15.22
N ALA A 718 -33.49 8.17 -14.72
CA ALA A 718 -32.67 7.13 -15.33
C ALA A 718 -33.12 6.82 -16.77
N TRP A 719 -34.43 6.69 -17.01
CA TRP A 719 -35.00 6.56 -18.35
C TRP A 719 -34.65 7.75 -19.25
N GLN A 720 -34.76 8.99 -18.75
CA GLN A 720 -34.40 10.18 -19.53
C GLN A 720 -32.92 10.21 -19.91
N LEU A 721 -32.04 9.73 -19.02
CA LEU A 721 -30.61 9.66 -19.26
C LEU A 721 -30.27 8.59 -20.31
N GLN A 722 -30.96 7.45 -20.25
CA GLN A 722 -30.73 6.31 -21.16
C GLN A 722 -31.62 6.36 -22.42
N SER A 723 -32.55 7.31 -22.54
CA SER A 723 -33.51 7.33 -23.66
C SER A 723 -32.81 7.46 -25.02
N GLY A 724 -33.08 6.50 -25.90
CA GLY A 724 -32.44 6.35 -27.20
C GLY A 724 -31.13 5.56 -27.16
N GLU A 725 -30.66 5.16 -25.98
CA GLU A 725 -29.64 4.13 -25.85
C GLU A 725 -30.26 2.78 -26.23
N SER A 726 -29.51 2.02 -27.01
CA SER A 726 -29.72 0.60 -27.13
C SER A 726 -28.69 -0.02 -26.22
N SER A 727 -29.09 -0.95 -25.34
CA SER A 727 -28.09 -1.85 -24.79
C SER A 727 -27.43 -2.42 -26.04
N SER A 728 -26.10 -2.46 -26.09
CA SER A 728 -25.42 -3.23 -27.12
C SER A 728 -25.68 -4.73 -26.89
N GLY A 729 -26.89 -5.09 -26.42
CA GLY A 729 -27.31 -6.33 -25.80
C GLY A 729 -26.53 -7.43 -26.44
N GLY A 730 -25.52 -7.86 -25.68
CA GLY A 730 -24.30 -8.43 -26.20
C GLY A 730 -24.59 -9.21 -27.47
N SER A 731 -24.25 -8.65 -28.64
CA SER A 731 -24.30 -9.42 -29.88
C SER A 731 -23.32 -10.61 -29.83
N GLY A 732 -22.55 -10.67 -28.74
CA GLY A 732 -21.90 -11.85 -28.22
C GLY A 732 -22.66 -13.12 -28.52
N SER A 733 -21.90 -14.06 -29.07
CA SER A 733 -22.36 -15.42 -29.27
C SER A 733 -21.22 -16.35 -28.94
N ILE A 734 -21.58 -17.55 -28.52
CA ILE A 734 -20.66 -18.65 -28.32
C ILE A 734 -20.54 -19.37 -29.66
N VAL A 735 -19.34 -19.35 -30.22
CA VAL A 735 -18.98 -19.99 -31.49
C VAL A 735 -17.93 -21.05 -31.23
N GLY A 736 -18.10 -22.22 -31.85
CA GLY A 736 -17.18 -23.36 -31.66
C GLY A 736 -17.55 -24.24 -30.47
N THR A 737 -16.64 -25.13 -30.11
CA THR A 737 -16.77 -26.09 -29.00
C THR A 737 -15.37 -26.38 -28.46
N PHE A 738 -15.25 -26.75 -27.19
CA PHE A 738 -14.01 -27.35 -26.69
C PHE A 738 -13.67 -28.64 -27.47
N ASP A 739 -12.42 -28.74 -27.93
CA ASP A 739 -11.84 -29.91 -28.60
C ASP A 739 -11.61 -31.07 -27.61
N GLY A 740 -11.38 -30.75 -26.34
CA GLY A 740 -11.12 -31.70 -25.27
C GLY A 740 -11.82 -31.34 -23.96
N PHE A 741 -12.05 -32.35 -23.14
CA PHE A 741 -12.63 -32.19 -21.82
C PHE A 741 -12.00 -33.18 -20.83
N THR A 742 -11.53 -32.67 -19.69
CA THR A 742 -10.91 -33.50 -18.65
C THR A 742 -11.38 -33.10 -17.26
N ILE A 743 -11.54 -34.09 -16.39
CA ILE A 743 -11.82 -33.89 -14.97
C ILE A 743 -10.56 -34.27 -14.18
N VAL A 744 -10.15 -33.39 -13.28
CA VAL A 744 -9.08 -33.62 -12.31
C VAL A 744 -9.73 -33.69 -10.93
N ASP A 745 -9.87 -34.92 -10.42
CA ASP A 745 -10.44 -35.21 -9.11
C ASP A 745 -9.39 -35.94 -8.26
N PRO A 746 -8.45 -35.20 -7.64
CA PRO A 746 -7.34 -35.80 -6.91
C PRO A 746 -7.81 -36.59 -5.67
N LYS A 747 -8.99 -36.28 -5.13
CA LYS A 747 -9.55 -36.92 -3.93
C LYS A 747 -10.55 -38.04 -4.21
N GLY A 748 -10.91 -38.26 -5.48
CA GLY A 748 -11.87 -39.30 -5.88
C GLY A 748 -13.29 -39.04 -5.40
N LYS A 749 -13.67 -37.78 -5.16
CA LYS A 749 -15.03 -37.42 -4.72
C LYS A 749 -16.08 -37.73 -5.78
N MET A 750 -15.69 -37.62 -7.04
CA MET A 750 -16.53 -37.86 -8.21
C MET A 750 -16.46 -39.31 -8.68
N ALA A 751 -15.99 -40.24 -7.84
CA ALA A 751 -15.91 -41.65 -8.20
C ALA A 751 -17.29 -42.21 -8.55
N GLY A 752 -17.50 -42.52 -9.83
CA GLY A 752 -18.79 -43.01 -10.34
C GLY A 752 -19.74 -41.91 -10.83
N LEU A 753 -19.25 -40.69 -11.00
CA LEU A 753 -19.93 -39.63 -11.75
C LEU A 753 -19.19 -39.40 -13.07
N THR A 754 -19.89 -38.87 -14.05
CA THR A 754 -19.32 -38.42 -15.31
C THR A 754 -19.90 -37.05 -15.61
N PHE A 755 -19.18 -36.23 -16.34
CA PHE A 755 -19.67 -34.92 -16.73
C PHE A 755 -19.79 -34.85 -18.24
N GLN A 756 -20.74 -34.05 -18.70
CA GLN A 756 -20.85 -33.67 -20.10
C GLN A 756 -20.93 -32.15 -20.23
N ILE A 757 -20.40 -31.63 -21.34
CA ILE A 757 -20.55 -30.24 -21.70
C ILE A 757 -21.79 -30.11 -22.59
N ASN A 758 -22.73 -29.28 -22.17
CA ASN A 758 -23.95 -28.96 -22.91
C ASN A 758 -23.84 -27.55 -23.49
N TYR A 759 -23.92 -27.45 -24.81
CA TYR A 759 -24.04 -26.17 -25.53
C TYR A 759 -25.53 -25.86 -25.68
N VAL A 760 -26.13 -25.27 -24.64
CA VAL A 760 -27.59 -25.12 -24.49
C VAL A 760 -28.17 -24.16 -25.53
N SER A 761 -27.45 -23.06 -25.79
CA SER A 761 -27.79 -22.04 -26.77
C SER A 761 -26.51 -21.40 -27.33
N SER A 762 -26.66 -20.40 -28.18
CA SER A 762 -25.53 -19.54 -28.60
C SER A 762 -25.06 -18.60 -27.50
N THR A 763 -25.60 -18.64 -26.29
CA THR A 763 -25.24 -17.75 -25.19
C THR A 763 -24.89 -18.49 -23.90
N LEU A 764 -25.04 -19.83 -23.86
CA LEU A 764 -24.89 -20.60 -22.64
C LEU A 764 -24.21 -21.94 -22.88
N VAL A 765 -23.13 -22.18 -22.14
CA VAL A 765 -22.49 -23.49 -21.99
C VAL A 765 -22.64 -23.94 -20.54
N GLN A 766 -23.17 -25.15 -20.38
CA GLN A 766 -23.35 -25.78 -19.09
C GLN A 766 -22.47 -27.02 -18.94
N LEU A 767 -22.03 -27.27 -17.72
CA LEU A 767 -21.49 -28.55 -17.29
C LEU A 767 -22.60 -29.33 -16.60
N GLU A 768 -22.91 -30.55 -17.06
CA GLU A 768 -23.93 -31.40 -16.43
C GLU A 768 -23.31 -32.67 -15.84
N VAL A 769 -23.69 -32.99 -14.60
CA VAL A 769 -23.36 -34.26 -13.95
C VAL A 769 -24.28 -35.34 -14.48
N ILE A 770 -23.72 -36.30 -15.19
CA ILE A 770 -24.43 -37.47 -15.70
C ILE A 770 -23.98 -38.74 -14.97
N SER A 771 -24.88 -39.72 -14.91
CA SER A 771 -24.52 -41.04 -14.40
C SER A 771 -23.47 -41.69 -15.31
N VAL A 772 -22.53 -42.46 -14.75
CA VAL A 772 -21.75 -43.40 -15.56
C VAL A 772 -22.68 -44.24 -16.40
N SER A 773 -22.33 -44.45 -17.67
CA SER A 773 -22.85 -45.59 -18.40
C SER A 773 -22.59 -46.81 -17.52
N ILE A 774 -23.64 -47.37 -16.92
CA ILE A 774 -23.59 -48.66 -16.23
C ILE A 774 -22.82 -49.55 -17.19
N GLN A 775 -21.60 -49.95 -16.82
CA GLN A 775 -20.70 -50.72 -17.67
C GLN A 775 -21.56 -51.79 -18.32
N ALA A 776 -21.79 -51.66 -19.64
CA ALA A 776 -22.90 -52.34 -20.31
C ALA A 776 -22.91 -53.78 -19.80
N VAL A 777 -23.96 -54.15 -19.04
CA VAL A 777 -24.05 -55.47 -18.41
C VAL A 777 -23.64 -56.44 -19.50
N PRO A 778 -22.51 -57.18 -19.36
CA PRO A 778 -21.98 -57.95 -20.47
C PRO A 778 -23.14 -58.76 -21.01
N GLU A 779 -23.56 -58.48 -22.25
CA GLU A 779 -24.69 -59.22 -22.81
C GLU A 779 -24.37 -60.69 -22.57
N PRO A 780 -25.26 -61.46 -21.92
CA PRO A 780 -24.94 -62.81 -21.51
C PRO A 780 -24.38 -63.50 -22.73
N ASN A 781 -23.08 -63.85 -22.63
CA ASN A 781 -22.27 -64.29 -23.75
C ASN A 781 -23.14 -65.28 -24.53
N THR A 782 -23.20 -65.22 -25.86
CA THR A 782 -24.18 -65.99 -26.65
C THR A 782 -24.24 -67.49 -26.28
N LEU A 783 -23.16 -68.02 -25.69
CA LEU A 783 -23.05 -69.31 -24.97
C LEU A 783 -24.01 -69.53 -23.78
N VAL A 784 -24.23 -68.55 -22.90
CA VAL A 784 -25.17 -68.61 -21.77
C VAL A 784 -26.62 -68.64 -22.27
N MET A 785 -26.95 -67.79 -23.25
CA MET A 785 -28.26 -67.83 -23.92
C MET A 785 -28.48 -69.15 -24.69
N MET A 786 -27.45 -69.67 -25.38
CA MET A 786 -27.53 -70.99 -26.03
C MET A 786 -27.66 -72.14 -25.02
N SER A 787 -26.97 -72.11 -23.89
CA SER A 787 -27.07 -73.17 -22.88
C SER A 787 -28.45 -73.18 -22.20
N MET A 788 -29.06 -72.01 -21.95
CA MET A 788 -30.45 -71.93 -21.50
C MET A 788 -31.46 -72.42 -22.56
N ALA A 789 -31.23 -72.14 -23.85
CA ALA A 789 -32.06 -72.67 -24.94
C ALA A 789 -31.93 -74.20 -25.10
N ILE A 790 -30.72 -74.76 -24.93
CA ILE A 790 -30.46 -76.20 -25.00
C ILE A 790 -31.09 -76.93 -23.81
N VAL A 791 -31.00 -76.39 -22.58
CA VAL A 791 -31.68 -76.96 -21.41
C VAL A 791 -33.20 -76.95 -21.60
N SER A 792 -33.76 -75.89 -22.19
CA SER A 792 -35.19 -75.79 -22.53
C SER A 792 -35.63 -76.84 -23.58
N LEU A 793 -34.79 -77.11 -24.59
CA LEU A 793 -35.05 -78.14 -25.61
C LEU A 793 -34.91 -79.58 -25.06
N VAL A 794 -33.98 -79.82 -24.13
CA VAL A 794 -33.78 -81.13 -23.50
C VAL A 794 -34.92 -81.45 -22.52
N VAL A 795 -35.42 -80.46 -21.78
CA VAL A 795 -36.56 -80.65 -20.87
C VAL A 795 -37.87 -80.89 -21.64
N ARG A 796 -38.05 -80.30 -22.83
CA ARG A 796 -39.25 -80.52 -23.67
C ARG A 796 -39.29 -81.89 -24.35
N ARG A 797 -38.17 -82.62 -24.42
CA ARG A 797 -38.09 -83.98 -25.00
C ARG A 797 -38.35 -85.11 -23.99
N ARG A 798 -38.59 -84.79 -22.71
CA ARG A 798 -38.93 -85.74 -21.64
C ARG A 798 -40.38 -85.64 -21.13
N ARG A 799 -41.27 -84.96 -21.87
CA ARG A 799 -42.72 -85.06 -21.69
C ARG A 799 -43.36 -85.72 -22.88
#